data_AF-A0A3D8JNL0-F1
#
_entry.id   AF-A0A3D8JNL0-F1
#
_cell.length_a   1.000
_cell.length_b   1.000
_cell.length_c   1.000
_cell.angle_alpha   90.00
_cell.angle_beta   90.00
_cell.angle_gamma   90.00
#
_symmetry.space_group_name_H-M   'P 1'
#
loop_
_entity.id
_entity.type
_entity.pdbx_description
1 polymer ?
#
loop_
_entity_poly.entity_id
_entity_poly.type
_entity_poly.pdbx_seq_one_letter_code
_entity_poly.pdbx_strand_id
1 'polypeptide(L)'
;MMKIVFTEPGVVKPKLATVWVGLAVVTLAGVAPLSYAGPLPTGGNFVAGSGSISTNGASLTVNQTSGRGIIDWNDFSIGNGSHVAFNNGSGATLNRVTGTNPSAIYGTLSATGSVYLINAHGIVVGPNGQITTGGRFVASTLDADNTAFMNGGALTLSGASKADVVNLGQIGSTNGDVFLIATGSVQNFGSISASKGTAELAAGKTVLLQDSTSTRQVFVQAGSGGNIVNGGLIAAAQASLQAADGNIYALSGNHQAIRATGTATRDGHVWLVADTGNVFLESGVEAKNADGSGGTIDTTAGKIEFNPFGATMQAGQWNVTTPGFTLGHLAASTFSRSLSAGTSIAVQTTGAGGNSGDIDVAASLGWTGAASLSLNAFRNVQVEQGVTIKNAGAGSLALRADATAADNAGGVVNDGIVDWSKSTGLVNLYRDMNGAYSPGTLLGNSAWTSLPDEGIVSQMTAYKLVNSLADLENVSQDLAGNYALGRDITFGSGYIDQIAGASPFMGQFDGMGHTLNGVSIKAGSQGFFYGWGGPLFGVIGTTGVVRNLGLSNGDGGVGHCYSSACYLGVLASENDGLIARSYSTGGFYFNDFGPGTGYSIGGLVGLNTGKIVQSWSGASVSGLPDFTGGPGNGDLGGLVANNTGTIKQSYATGSVSGGGWAFVGGLAGTSSGTVAESFSTGAVSGGGGSFWFGPGGAAGGFIGTGSGGGGTDYWNAQTSGMHADSGGVPAPNGLTTAQMSTAASFVGWDFGAGGAWTMPAGGQHPVLRWQAE
;
A
#
# COMPACT_ATOMS: atom_id res chain seq x y z
N MET A 1 -9.02 -29.34 -37.03
CA MET A 1 -7.76 -29.86 -37.61
C MET A 1 -7.01 -28.70 -38.24
N MET A 2 -5.91 -28.27 -37.65
CA MET A 2 -4.91 -27.42 -38.31
C MET A 2 -3.56 -27.78 -37.71
N LYS A 3 -2.64 -28.21 -38.58
CA LYS A 3 -1.33 -28.79 -38.25
C LYS A 3 -0.30 -27.69 -38.49
N ILE A 4 0.36 -27.21 -37.44
CA ILE A 4 1.48 -26.28 -37.56
C ILE A 4 2.73 -27.02 -37.07
N VAL A 5 3.69 -27.17 -37.97
CA VAL A 5 4.98 -27.83 -37.76
C VAL A 5 6.03 -26.74 -37.60
N PHE A 6 6.83 -26.79 -36.53
CA PHE A 6 8.09 -26.08 -36.43
C PHE A 6 9.20 -27.06 -36.04
N THR A 7 10.23 -27.15 -36.88
CA THR A 7 11.46 -27.91 -36.68
C THR A 7 12.61 -26.94 -36.44
N GLU A 8 13.28 -27.04 -35.28
CA GLU A 8 14.73 -26.84 -35.10
C GLU A 8 15.21 -27.40 -33.73
N PRO A 9 16.48 -27.84 -33.59
CA PRO A 9 16.92 -28.74 -32.52
C PRO A 9 17.68 -28.02 -31.39
N GLY A 10 17.48 -28.43 -30.13
CA GLY A 10 18.48 -28.16 -29.07
C GLY A 10 18.01 -27.77 -27.67
N VAL A 11 16.70 -27.74 -27.36
CA VAL A 11 16.22 -27.42 -26.01
C VAL A 11 15.47 -28.61 -25.41
N VAL A 12 15.89 -29.07 -24.24
CA VAL A 12 15.17 -30.06 -23.43
C VAL A 12 13.86 -29.40 -22.97
N LYS A 13 12.77 -29.72 -23.67
CA LYS A 13 11.43 -29.21 -23.38
C LYS A 13 10.84 -29.93 -22.15
N PRO A 14 10.24 -29.22 -21.19
CA PRO A 14 9.35 -29.86 -20.23
C PRO A 14 8.16 -30.47 -20.99
N LYS A 15 7.84 -31.72 -20.68
CA LYS A 15 6.73 -32.44 -21.32
C LYS A 15 5.41 -31.73 -21.00
N LEU A 16 4.84 -31.03 -21.99
CA LEU A 16 3.43 -30.69 -22.01
C LEU A 16 2.63 -31.99 -21.93
N ALA A 17 2.07 -32.29 -20.76
CA ALA A 17 1.11 -33.37 -20.61
C ALA A 17 -0.16 -32.98 -21.37
N THR A 18 -0.30 -33.50 -22.59
CA THR A 18 -1.53 -33.41 -23.37
C THR A 18 -2.61 -34.13 -22.57
N VAL A 19 -3.53 -33.38 -21.95
CA VAL A 19 -4.73 -33.95 -21.33
C VAL A 19 -5.65 -34.40 -22.47
N TRP A 20 -5.62 -35.70 -22.76
CA TRP A 20 -6.55 -36.32 -23.70
C TRP A 20 -7.91 -36.45 -23.03
N VAL A 21 -8.87 -35.62 -23.43
CA VAL A 21 -10.29 -35.87 -23.15
C VAL A 21 -10.76 -36.97 -24.09
N GLY A 22 -10.74 -38.21 -23.61
CA GLY A 22 -11.29 -39.36 -24.33
C GLY A 22 -12.81 -39.33 -24.33
N LEU A 23 -13.41 -38.76 -25.38
CA LEU A 23 -14.85 -38.78 -25.62
C LEU A 23 -15.22 -40.10 -26.32
N ALA A 24 -15.61 -41.13 -25.56
CA ALA A 24 -16.17 -42.35 -26.13
C ALA A 24 -17.67 -42.18 -26.38
N VAL A 25 -18.04 -41.81 -27.60
CA VAL A 25 -19.44 -41.79 -28.07
C VAL A 25 -19.76 -43.15 -28.68
N VAL A 26 -20.52 -43.98 -27.96
CA VAL A 26 -21.15 -45.18 -28.53
C VAL A 26 -22.54 -44.80 -29.03
N THR A 27 -22.71 -44.79 -30.34
CA THR A 27 -24.01 -44.62 -31.00
C THR A 27 -24.75 -45.96 -30.99
N LEU A 28 -25.89 -46.03 -30.29
CA LEU A 28 -26.90 -47.08 -30.51
C LEU A 28 -28.17 -46.44 -31.06
N ALA A 29 -28.62 -46.94 -32.21
CA ALA A 29 -29.76 -46.42 -32.96
C ALA A 29 -31.11 -46.94 -32.44
N GLY A 30 -32.10 -46.04 -32.42
CA GLY A 30 -33.47 -46.32 -32.87
C GLY A 30 -34.46 -46.95 -31.89
N VAL A 31 -35.09 -46.11 -31.05
CA VAL A 31 -36.49 -46.24 -30.62
C VAL A 31 -37.01 -44.84 -30.21
N ALA A 32 -38.28 -44.54 -30.50
CA ALA A 32 -38.92 -43.23 -30.36
C ALA A 32 -38.76 -42.60 -28.96
N PRO A 33 -38.58 -41.27 -28.84
CA PRO A 33 -38.41 -40.65 -27.53
C PRO A 33 -39.77 -40.51 -26.84
N LEU A 34 -40.03 -41.39 -25.89
CA LEU A 34 -40.73 -40.93 -24.69
C LEU A 34 -39.75 -39.98 -23.99
N SER A 35 -40.12 -38.70 -23.87
CA SER A 35 -39.36 -37.68 -23.18
C SER A 35 -39.26 -38.02 -21.69
N TYR A 36 -38.37 -38.93 -21.32
CA TYR A 36 -38.08 -39.24 -19.93
C TYR A 36 -37.30 -38.06 -19.37
N ALA A 37 -37.92 -37.31 -18.45
CA ALA A 37 -37.20 -36.35 -17.64
C ALA A 37 -36.04 -37.08 -16.94
N GLY A 38 -34.85 -36.49 -16.94
CA GLY A 38 -33.70 -37.14 -16.33
C GLY A 38 -33.83 -37.27 -14.81
N PRO A 39 -32.88 -37.93 -14.12
CA PRO A 39 -32.98 -38.25 -12.70
C PRO A 39 -33.20 -37.01 -11.81
N LEU A 40 -33.91 -37.19 -10.70
CA LEU A 40 -34.01 -36.22 -9.60
C LEU A 40 -33.20 -36.73 -8.39
N PRO A 41 -32.81 -35.86 -7.44
CA PRO A 41 -32.19 -36.29 -6.19
C PRO A 41 -33.04 -37.32 -5.43
N THR A 42 -32.40 -38.28 -4.76
CA THR A 42 -33.08 -39.38 -4.06
C THR A 42 -32.55 -39.59 -2.64
N GLY A 43 -33.42 -40.11 -1.76
CA GLY A 43 -33.08 -40.43 -0.37
C GLY A 43 -32.88 -39.22 0.55
N GLY A 44 -33.41 -38.04 0.17
CA GLY A 44 -33.27 -36.81 0.96
C GLY A 44 -33.90 -36.92 2.34
N ASN A 45 -33.13 -36.62 3.38
CA ASN A 45 -33.59 -36.58 4.77
C ASN A 45 -32.97 -35.41 5.54
N PHE A 46 -33.79 -34.60 6.20
CA PHE A 46 -33.30 -33.54 7.08
C PHE A 46 -32.63 -34.16 8.32
N VAL A 47 -31.35 -33.86 8.52
CA VAL A 47 -30.58 -34.29 9.71
C VAL A 47 -30.33 -33.16 10.69
N ALA A 48 -30.50 -31.91 10.26
CA ALA A 48 -30.58 -30.72 11.12
C ALA A 48 -31.48 -29.65 10.49
N GLY A 49 -32.11 -28.81 11.32
CA GLY A 49 -33.14 -27.87 10.86
C GLY A 49 -34.48 -28.56 10.59
N SER A 50 -35.38 -27.87 9.89
CA SER A 50 -36.72 -28.37 9.60
C SER A 50 -37.22 -27.93 8.22
N GLY A 51 -37.99 -28.80 7.58
CA GLY A 51 -38.58 -28.56 6.27
C GLY A 51 -39.31 -29.78 5.71
N SER A 52 -39.66 -29.71 4.44
CA SER A 52 -40.26 -30.82 3.68
C SER A 52 -39.62 -30.94 2.30
N ILE A 53 -39.62 -32.17 1.77
CA ILE A 53 -39.14 -32.50 0.42
C ILE A 53 -40.31 -33.11 -0.32
N SER A 54 -40.62 -32.57 -1.50
CA SER A 54 -41.74 -33.01 -2.32
C SER A 54 -41.32 -33.16 -3.78
N THR A 55 -41.85 -34.16 -4.47
CA THR A 55 -41.61 -34.41 -5.89
C THR A 55 -42.91 -34.33 -6.67
N ASN A 56 -42.89 -33.71 -7.83
CA ASN A 56 -44.01 -33.63 -8.76
C ASN A 56 -43.49 -33.74 -10.20
N GLY A 57 -43.64 -34.93 -10.79
CA GLY A 57 -43.12 -35.22 -12.12
C GLY A 57 -41.60 -35.01 -12.19
N ALA A 58 -41.18 -34.10 -13.08
CA ALA A 58 -39.77 -33.75 -13.31
C ALA A 58 -39.22 -32.70 -12.31
N SER A 59 -39.99 -32.31 -11.29
CA SER A 59 -39.62 -31.28 -10.32
C SER A 59 -39.52 -31.81 -8.90
N LEU A 60 -38.49 -31.40 -8.17
CA LEU A 60 -38.34 -31.59 -6.72
C LEU A 60 -38.30 -30.22 -6.04
N THR A 61 -39.07 -30.07 -4.96
CA THR A 61 -39.11 -28.84 -4.15
C THR A 61 -38.76 -29.17 -2.71
N VAL A 62 -37.74 -28.48 -2.19
CA VAL A 62 -37.35 -28.44 -0.79
C VAL A 62 -37.91 -27.16 -0.17
N ASN A 63 -38.86 -27.30 0.75
CA ASN A 63 -39.39 -26.17 1.54
C ASN A 63 -38.75 -26.20 2.91
N GLN A 64 -37.79 -25.31 3.16
CA GLN A 64 -37.12 -25.19 4.46
C GLN A 64 -37.82 -24.14 5.32
N THR A 65 -38.12 -24.49 6.56
CA THR A 65 -38.76 -23.58 7.54
C THR A 65 -37.79 -23.01 8.56
N SER A 66 -36.64 -23.66 8.78
CA SER A 66 -35.57 -23.15 9.63
C SER A 66 -34.63 -22.18 8.89
N GLY A 67 -33.94 -21.31 9.61
CA GLY A 67 -32.94 -20.40 9.02
C GLY A 67 -31.73 -21.13 8.41
N ARG A 68 -31.39 -22.31 8.94
CA ARG A 68 -30.39 -23.23 8.39
C ARG A 68 -30.91 -24.66 8.43
N GLY A 69 -30.54 -25.47 7.44
CA GLY A 69 -30.92 -26.88 7.38
C GLY A 69 -29.83 -27.72 6.73
N ILE A 70 -29.73 -28.99 7.14
CA ILE A 70 -28.81 -29.98 6.59
C ILE A 70 -29.64 -31.17 6.12
N ILE A 71 -29.45 -31.56 4.87
CA ILE A 71 -30.14 -32.68 4.22
C ILE A 71 -29.09 -33.66 3.72
N ASP A 72 -29.16 -34.90 4.18
CA ASP A 72 -28.37 -35.99 3.63
C ASP A 72 -29.14 -36.63 2.46
N TRP A 73 -28.43 -36.99 1.40
CA TRP A 73 -28.96 -37.56 0.16
C TRP A 73 -28.19 -38.82 -0.24
N ASN A 74 -28.89 -39.85 -0.72
CA ASN A 74 -28.23 -41.01 -1.32
C ASN A 74 -27.63 -40.65 -2.68
N ASP A 75 -28.33 -39.83 -3.47
CA ASP A 75 -27.87 -39.30 -4.74
C ASP A 75 -28.43 -37.89 -4.92
N PHE A 76 -27.59 -36.96 -5.41
CA PHE A 76 -28.02 -35.62 -5.78
C PHE A 76 -27.62 -35.33 -7.23
N SER A 77 -28.43 -35.79 -8.17
CA SER A 77 -28.29 -35.48 -9.59
C SER A 77 -29.58 -34.84 -10.13
N ILE A 78 -29.43 -33.94 -11.11
CA ILE A 78 -30.54 -33.26 -11.77
C ILE A 78 -30.38 -33.48 -13.26
N GLY A 79 -31.17 -34.36 -13.83
CA GLY A 79 -31.12 -34.68 -15.25
C GLY A 79 -31.67 -33.57 -16.15
N ASN A 80 -31.42 -33.70 -17.45
CA ASN A 80 -31.90 -32.74 -18.44
C ASN A 80 -33.44 -32.65 -18.41
N GLY A 81 -33.97 -31.42 -18.41
CA GLY A 81 -35.41 -31.15 -18.28
C GLY A 81 -35.98 -31.27 -16.86
N SER A 82 -35.18 -31.70 -15.88
CA SER A 82 -35.58 -31.77 -14.47
C SER A 82 -35.22 -30.50 -13.70
N HIS A 83 -35.97 -30.21 -12.65
CA HIS A 83 -35.83 -28.98 -11.86
C HIS A 83 -35.82 -29.25 -10.36
N VAL A 84 -34.88 -28.67 -9.63
CA VAL A 84 -34.84 -28.67 -8.15
C VAL A 84 -34.97 -27.24 -7.63
N ALA A 85 -35.93 -27.02 -6.73
CA ALA A 85 -36.18 -25.72 -6.10
C ALA A 85 -35.94 -25.77 -4.59
N PHE A 86 -35.17 -24.84 -4.04
CA PHE A 86 -35.04 -24.60 -2.61
C PHE A 86 -35.77 -23.31 -2.20
N ASN A 87 -36.89 -23.48 -1.50
CA ASN A 87 -37.62 -22.40 -0.87
C ASN A 87 -37.12 -22.27 0.57
N ASN A 88 -36.02 -21.55 0.78
CA ASN A 88 -35.34 -21.41 2.07
C ASN A 88 -35.22 -19.94 2.55
N GLY A 89 -36.01 -19.02 1.98
CA GLY A 89 -35.97 -17.60 2.30
C GLY A 89 -34.58 -17.01 2.08
N SER A 90 -34.07 -16.25 3.06
CA SER A 90 -32.67 -15.80 3.13
C SER A 90 -31.74 -16.81 3.82
N GLY A 91 -32.25 -17.98 4.20
CA GLY A 91 -31.53 -19.01 4.93
C GLY A 91 -30.53 -19.79 4.09
N ALA A 92 -29.91 -20.80 4.69
CA ALA A 92 -28.94 -21.68 4.03
C ALA A 92 -29.32 -23.15 4.16
N THR A 93 -29.11 -23.92 3.10
CA THR A 93 -29.33 -25.38 3.09
C THR A 93 -28.06 -26.10 2.65
N LEU A 94 -27.55 -27.00 3.50
CA LEU A 94 -26.44 -27.89 3.17
C LEU A 94 -26.99 -29.23 2.71
N ASN A 95 -26.63 -29.64 1.50
CA ASN A 95 -27.00 -30.91 0.90
C ASN A 95 -25.74 -31.78 0.85
N ARG A 96 -25.72 -32.86 1.62
CA ARG A 96 -24.60 -33.79 1.68
C ARG A 96 -24.97 -35.09 0.99
N VAL A 97 -24.18 -35.50 0.00
CA VAL A 97 -24.34 -36.80 -0.63
C VAL A 97 -23.57 -37.84 0.19
N THR A 98 -24.29 -38.86 0.67
CA THR A 98 -23.74 -39.97 1.46
C THR A 98 -23.59 -41.26 0.65
N GLY A 99 -24.20 -41.33 -0.54
CA GLY A 99 -23.96 -42.39 -1.51
C GLY A 99 -22.67 -42.22 -2.31
N THR A 100 -22.41 -43.13 -3.24
CA THR A 100 -21.12 -43.26 -3.93
C THR A 100 -21.04 -42.61 -5.30
N ASN A 101 -22.14 -42.04 -5.80
CA ASN A 101 -22.20 -41.44 -7.12
C ASN A 101 -21.78 -39.96 -7.11
N PRO A 102 -21.10 -39.48 -8.18
CA PRO A 102 -20.90 -38.04 -8.37
C PRO A 102 -22.23 -37.32 -8.62
N SER A 103 -22.30 -36.05 -8.22
CA SER A 103 -23.45 -35.20 -8.51
C SER A 103 -23.41 -34.72 -9.97
N ALA A 104 -24.40 -35.09 -10.79
CA ALA A 104 -24.49 -34.63 -12.17
C ALA A 104 -25.67 -33.67 -12.37
N ILE A 105 -25.37 -32.38 -12.60
CA ILE A 105 -26.35 -31.30 -12.75
C ILE A 105 -26.46 -30.91 -14.23
N TYR A 106 -27.36 -31.57 -14.95
CA TYR A 106 -27.71 -31.28 -16.35
C TYR A 106 -29.01 -30.48 -16.50
N GLY A 107 -29.85 -30.45 -15.47
CA GLY A 107 -31.08 -29.66 -15.41
C GLY A 107 -30.91 -28.35 -14.63
N THR A 108 -31.99 -27.90 -13.98
CA THR A 108 -32.01 -26.59 -13.27
C THR A 108 -32.05 -26.77 -11.76
N LEU A 109 -31.22 -26.00 -11.04
CA LEU A 109 -31.24 -25.84 -9.59
C LEU A 109 -31.53 -24.36 -9.26
N SER A 110 -32.60 -24.08 -8.53
CA SER A 110 -32.94 -22.74 -8.07
C SER A 110 -33.06 -22.67 -6.56
N ALA A 111 -32.73 -21.52 -5.96
CA ALA A 111 -32.93 -21.28 -4.54
C ALA A 111 -33.23 -19.82 -4.22
N THR A 112 -34.10 -19.55 -3.25
CA THR A 112 -34.33 -18.19 -2.75
C THR A 112 -33.17 -17.67 -1.91
N GLY A 113 -32.49 -18.56 -1.18
CA GLY A 113 -31.38 -18.29 -0.27
C GLY A 113 -30.11 -19.01 -0.71
N SER A 114 -29.34 -19.51 0.25
CA SER A 114 -28.04 -20.17 0.00
C SER A 114 -28.16 -21.68 -0.12
N VAL A 115 -27.38 -22.29 -1.02
CA VAL A 115 -27.30 -23.75 -1.21
C VAL A 115 -25.86 -24.19 -1.18
N TYR A 116 -25.56 -25.20 -0.36
CA TYR A 116 -24.29 -25.89 -0.32
C TYR A 116 -24.54 -27.32 -0.83
N LEU A 117 -23.77 -27.77 -1.80
CA LEU A 117 -23.77 -29.13 -2.34
C LEU A 117 -22.40 -29.75 -2.03
N ILE A 118 -22.40 -30.73 -1.13
CA ILE A 118 -21.23 -31.44 -0.66
C ILE A 118 -21.27 -32.86 -1.22
N ASN A 119 -20.30 -33.21 -2.06
CA ASN A 119 -20.17 -34.58 -2.56
C ASN A 119 -18.70 -34.97 -2.76
N ALA A 120 -18.19 -35.86 -1.90
CA ALA A 120 -16.82 -36.36 -1.95
C ALA A 120 -16.50 -37.17 -3.22
N HIS A 121 -17.50 -37.59 -3.99
CA HIS A 121 -17.33 -38.33 -5.26
C HIS A 121 -17.27 -37.42 -6.49
N GLY A 122 -17.45 -36.10 -6.32
CA GLY A 122 -17.33 -35.11 -7.39
C GLY A 122 -18.64 -34.44 -7.76
N ILE A 123 -18.53 -33.28 -8.40
CA ILE A 123 -19.67 -32.46 -8.82
C ILE A 123 -19.42 -31.99 -10.25
N VAL A 124 -20.37 -32.25 -11.15
CA VAL A 124 -20.33 -31.79 -12.53
C VAL A 124 -21.60 -31.02 -12.84
N VAL A 125 -21.45 -29.75 -13.24
CA VAL A 125 -22.51 -28.96 -13.88
C VAL A 125 -22.31 -29.09 -15.37
N GLY A 126 -23.19 -29.82 -16.05
CA GLY A 126 -23.06 -30.07 -17.48
C GLY A 126 -23.43 -28.85 -18.34
N PRO A 127 -23.26 -28.92 -19.68
CA PRO A 127 -23.46 -27.77 -20.56
C PRO A 127 -24.85 -27.12 -20.52
N ASN A 128 -25.90 -27.92 -20.25
CA ASN A 128 -27.28 -27.44 -20.09
C ASN A 128 -27.63 -27.13 -18.62
N GLY A 129 -26.73 -27.43 -17.68
CA GLY A 129 -26.93 -27.24 -16.26
C GLY A 129 -27.01 -25.75 -15.91
N GLN A 130 -28.05 -25.39 -15.17
CA GLN A 130 -28.29 -24.01 -14.72
C GLN A 130 -28.50 -23.99 -13.22
N ILE A 131 -27.66 -23.24 -12.50
CA ILE A 131 -27.75 -23.03 -11.07
C ILE A 131 -27.99 -21.55 -10.80
N THR A 132 -29.04 -21.22 -10.06
CA THR A 132 -29.34 -19.82 -9.68
C THR A 132 -29.79 -19.75 -8.22
N THR A 133 -29.03 -19.04 -7.39
CA THR A 133 -29.35 -18.83 -5.98
C THR A 133 -29.57 -17.35 -5.66
N GLY A 134 -30.46 -17.06 -4.70
CA GLY A 134 -30.60 -15.70 -4.17
C GLY A 134 -29.51 -15.33 -3.16
N GLY A 135 -29.04 -16.32 -2.39
CA GLY A 135 -27.86 -16.25 -1.52
C GLY A 135 -26.64 -16.96 -2.13
N ARG A 136 -25.74 -17.48 -1.30
CA ARG A 136 -24.49 -18.12 -1.77
C ARG A 136 -24.76 -19.49 -2.40
N PHE A 137 -23.99 -19.86 -3.42
CA PHE A 137 -23.87 -21.25 -3.88
C PHE A 137 -22.48 -21.79 -3.53
N VAL A 138 -22.41 -22.97 -2.90
CA VAL A 138 -21.16 -23.69 -2.62
C VAL A 138 -21.25 -25.08 -3.23
N ALA A 139 -20.31 -25.45 -4.09
CA ALA A 139 -20.09 -26.83 -4.52
C ALA A 139 -18.74 -27.29 -3.96
N SER A 140 -18.74 -28.36 -3.16
CA SER A 140 -17.52 -28.82 -2.50
C SER A 140 -17.36 -30.35 -2.55
N THR A 141 -16.15 -30.82 -2.83
CA THR A 141 -15.77 -32.24 -2.56
C THR A 141 -15.22 -32.46 -1.16
N LEU A 142 -14.98 -31.39 -0.42
CA LEU A 142 -14.63 -31.40 1.00
C LEU A 142 -15.89 -31.29 1.85
N ASP A 143 -15.90 -31.95 3.01
CA ASP A 143 -17.04 -31.96 3.92
C ASP A 143 -16.96 -30.83 4.96
N ALA A 144 -18.12 -30.49 5.52
CA ALA A 144 -18.30 -29.47 6.54
C ALA A 144 -18.83 -30.09 7.83
N ASP A 145 -18.39 -29.58 8.98
CA ASP A 145 -18.98 -29.96 10.26
C ASP A 145 -20.43 -29.44 10.40
N ASN A 146 -21.33 -30.32 10.87
CA ASN A 146 -22.75 -29.99 11.01
C ASN A 146 -22.98 -28.88 12.03
N THR A 147 -22.31 -28.95 13.18
CA THR A 147 -22.49 -27.98 14.27
C THR A 147 -21.97 -26.61 13.83
N ALA A 148 -20.80 -26.55 13.20
CA ALA A 148 -20.25 -25.32 12.63
C ALA A 148 -21.19 -24.70 11.60
N PHE A 149 -21.72 -25.49 10.66
CA PHE A 149 -22.67 -25.00 9.67
C PHE A 149 -23.94 -24.43 10.32
N MET A 150 -24.50 -25.11 11.32
CA MET A 150 -25.73 -24.71 12.00
C MET A 150 -25.54 -23.46 12.87
N ASN A 151 -24.37 -23.28 13.49
CA ASN A 151 -24.05 -22.08 14.26
C ASN A 151 -23.95 -20.82 13.36
N GLY A 152 -23.55 -21.00 12.11
CA GLY A 152 -23.28 -19.89 11.18
C GLY A 152 -21.93 -19.22 11.45
N GLY A 153 -21.46 -18.46 10.46
CA GLY A 153 -20.12 -17.87 10.45
C GLY A 153 -19.12 -18.67 9.61
N ALA A 154 -17.85 -18.60 9.98
CA ALA A 154 -16.77 -19.25 9.25
C ALA A 154 -16.89 -20.78 9.27
N LEU A 155 -16.61 -21.40 8.13
CA LEU A 155 -16.76 -22.82 7.89
C LEU A 155 -15.44 -23.41 7.40
N THR A 156 -14.88 -24.34 8.17
CA THR A 156 -13.74 -25.15 7.70
C THR A 156 -14.27 -26.35 6.94
N LEU A 157 -13.88 -26.45 5.68
CA LEU A 157 -14.14 -27.57 4.81
C LEU A 157 -12.88 -28.45 4.77
N SER A 158 -13.04 -29.75 4.98
CA SER A 158 -11.91 -30.69 4.97
C SER A 158 -12.28 -32.03 4.35
N GLY A 159 -11.32 -32.70 3.72
CA GLY A 159 -11.57 -34.03 3.16
C GLY A 159 -10.38 -34.63 2.44
N ALA A 160 -10.42 -35.94 2.26
CA ALA A 160 -9.40 -36.70 1.51
C ALA A 160 -9.88 -37.14 0.12
N SER A 161 -10.96 -36.53 -0.39
CA SER A 161 -11.45 -36.78 -1.74
C SER A 161 -10.34 -36.60 -2.78
N LYS A 162 -10.46 -37.24 -3.94
CA LYS A 162 -9.64 -36.95 -5.13
C LYS A 162 -10.50 -36.50 -6.31
N ALA A 163 -11.77 -36.24 -6.06
CA ALA A 163 -12.72 -35.87 -7.08
C ALA A 163 -12.67 -34.36 -7.35
N ASP A 164 -13.16 -34.01 -8.53
CA ASP A 164 -13.14 -32.65 -9.04
C ASP A 164 -14.51 -31.97 -8.92
N VAL A 165 -14.47 -30.64 -8.98
CA VAL A 165 -15.64 -29.81 -9.29
C VAL A 165 -15.47 -29.27 -10.70
N VAL A 166 -16.39 -29.62 -11.60
CA VAL A 166 -16.34 -29.21 -13.01
C VAL A 166 -17.60 -28.43 -13.37
N ASN A 167 -17.44 -27.20 -13.84
CA ASN A 167 -18.51 -26.39 -14.42
C ASN A 167 -18.35 -26.29 -15.94
N LEU A 168 -19.31 -26.85 -16.67
CA LEU A 168 -19.49 -26.68 -18.11
C LEU A 168 -20.74 -25.85 -18.44
N GLY A 169 -21.58 -25.57 -17.44
CA GLY A 169 -22.87 -24.88 -17.57
C GLY A 169 -22.85 -23.46 -17.02
N GLN A 170 -23.97 -23.05 -16.42
CA GLN A 170 -24.14 -21.71 -15.87
C GLN A 170 -24.40 -21.77 -14.36
N ILE A 171 -23.60 -21.03 -13.58
CA ILE A 171 -23.74 -20.91 -12.14
C ILE A 171 -23.88 -19.44 -11.78
N GLY A 172 -24.97 -19.06 -11.12
CA GLY A 172 -25.26 -17.69 -10.76
C GLY A 172 -25.72 -17.52 -9.32
N SER A 173 -25.25 -16.45 -8.68
CA SER A 173 -25.84 -15.90 -7.46
C SER A 173 -26.29 -14.46 -7.69
N THR A 174 -27.52 -14.15 -7.25
CA THR A 174 -28.14 -12.82 -7.48
C THR A 174 -27.67 -11.77 -6.46
N ASN A 175 -27.56 -12.14 -5.18
CA ASN A 175 -27.14 -11.23 -4.11
C ASN A 175 -26.07 -11.82 -3.19
N GLY A 176 -25.57 -13.01 -3.50
CA GLY A 176 -24.52 -13.67 -2.74
C GLY A 176 -23.37 -14.07 -3.65
N ASP A 177 -22.63 -15.07 -3.18
CA ASP A 177 -21.35 -15.47 -3.74
C ASP A 177 -21.41 -16.87 -4.37
N VAL A 178 -20.41 -17.24 -5.17
CA VAL A 178 -20.26 -18.58 -5.74
C VAL A 178 -18.91 -19.18 -5.33
N PHE A 179 -18.91 -20.37 -4.75
CA PHE A 179 -17.71 -21.10 -4.33
C PHE A 179 -17.66 -22.48 -4.96
N LEU A 180 -16.58 -22.78 -5.69
CA LEU A 180 -16.27 -24.13 -6.15
C LEU A 180 -15.00 -24.60 -5.46
N ILE A 181 -15.10 -25.69 -4.69
CA ILE A 181 -14.05 -26.13 -3.78
C ILE A 181 -13.77 -27.61 -4.02
N ALA A 182 -12.54 -27.96 -4.32
CA ALA A 182 -12.14 -29.35 -4.50
C ALA A 182 -10.81 -29.65 -3.84
N THR A 183 -10.55 -30.91 -3.52
CA THR A 183 -9.22 -31.35 -3.13
C THR A 183 -8.27 -31.51 -4.31
N GLY A 184 -8.78 -32.06 -5.42
CA GLY A 184 -8.01 -32.37 -6.63
C GLY A 184 -7.97 -31.18 -7.58
N SER A 185 -9.05 -30.98 -8.33
CA SER A 185 -9.14 -29.89 -9.29
C SER A 185 -10.50 -29.21 -9.32
N VAL A 186 -10.47 -27.90 -9.55
CA VAL A 186 -11.64 -27.10 -9.91
C VAL A 186 -11.48 -26.64 -11.35
N GLN A 187 -12.47 -26.93 -12.19
CA GLN A 187 -12.44 -26.62 -13.62
C GLN A 187 -13.67 -25.83 -14.02
N ASN A 188 -13.50 -24.63 -14.55
CA ASN A 188 -14.58 -23.82 -15.10
C ASN A 188 -14.39 -23.64 -16.61
N PHE A 189 -15.22 -24.27 -17.42
CA PHE A 189 -15.35 -24.02 -18.86
C PHE A 189 -16.71 -23.42 -19.25
N GLY A 190 -17.61 -23.28 -18.27
CA GLY A 190 -18.90 -22.59 -18.41
C GLY A 190 -18.83 -21.12 -18.00
N SER A 191 -19.90 -20.63 -17.37
CA SER A 191 -19.96 -19.28 -16.82
C SER A 191 -20.31 -19.26 -15.34
N ILE A 192 -19.63 -18.40 -14.58
CA ILE A 192 -19.94 -18.10 -13.18
C ILE A 192 -20.28 -16.61 -13.06
N SER A 193 -21.42 -16.29 -12.44
CA SER A 193 -21.86 -14.90 -12.23
C SER A 193 -22.24 -14.61 -10.77
N ALA A 194 -21.65 -13.58 -10.19
CA ALA A 194 -21.95 -13.10 -8.83
C ALA A 194 -21.85 -11.57 -8.78
N SER A 195 -22.78 -10.86 -9.44
CA SER A 195 -22.65 -9.41 -9.71
C SER A 195 -22.57 -8.50 -8.48
N LYS A 196 -23.10 -8.95 -7.33
CA LYS A 196 -22.97 -8.27 -6.03
C LYS A 196 -22.08 -9.06 -5.05
N GLY A 197 -21.51 -10.15 -5.55
CA GLY A 197 -20.90 -11.25 -4.84
C GLY A 197 -19.42 -11.42 -5.14
N THR A 198 -18.81 -12.44 -4.52
CA THR A 198 -17.53 -13.00 -4.95
C THR A 198 -17.77 -14.27 -5.77
N ALA A 199 -16.84 -14.57 -6.69
CA ALA A 199 -16.72 -15.88 -7.30
C ALA A 199 -15.35 -16.46 -6.97
N GLU A 200 -15.31 -17.51 -6.16
CA GLU A 200 -14.06 -18.07 -5.65
C GLU A 200 -13.93 -19.57 -5.99
N LEU A 201 -12.77 -19.91 -6.55
CA LEU A 201 -12.38 -21.26 -6.92
C LEU A 201 -11.21 -21.66 -6.00
N ALA A 202 -11.34 -22.80 -5.31
CA ALA A 202 -10.34 -23.23 -4.35
C ALA A 202 -9.99 -24.70 -4.51
N ALA A 203 -8.69 -25.00 -4.59
CA ALA A 203 -8.15 -26.34 -4.65
C ALA A 203 -7.23 -26.60 -3.45
N GLY A 204 -7.57 -27.59 -2.62
CA GLY A 204 -6.78 -28.02 -1.47
C GLY A 204 -7.54 -28.93 -0.49
N LYS A 205 -6.84 -29.46 0.51
CA LYS A 205 -7.35 -30.48 1.45
C LYS A 205 -8.15 -29.91 2.63
N THR A 206 -7.79 -28.68 3.00
CA THR A 206 -8.42 -27.93 4.08
C THR A 206 -8.62 -26.51 3.58
N VAL A 207 -9.85 -26.05 3.65
CA VAL A 207 -10.27 -24.76 3.11
C VAL A 207 -11.13 -24.06 4.16
N LEU A 208 -10.70 -22.88 4.59
CA LEU A 208 -11.51 -21.99 5.43
C LEU A 208 -12.34 -21.09 4.52
N LEU A 209 -13.66 -21.10 4.73
CA LEU A 209 -14.62 -20.21 4.09
C LEU A 209 -15.16 -19.23 5.15
N GLN A 210 -15.01 -17.94 4.93
CA GLN A 210 -15.48 -16.89 5.85
C GLN A 210 -16.11 -15.73 5.08
N ASP A 211 -17.07 -15.04 5.68
CA ASP A 211 -17.74 -13.93 5.01
C ASP A 211 -16.88 -12.66 5.09
N SER A 212 -16.70 -11.99 3.95
CA SER A 212 -15.98 -10.71 3.84
C SER A 212 -16.54 -9.88 2.68
N THR A 213 -16.37 -8.56 2.77
CA THR A 213 -16.70 -7.62 1.69
C THR A 213 -15.48 -6.90 1.13
N SER A 214 -14.33 -6.97 1.80
CA SER A 214 -13.10 -6.25 1.43
C SER A 214 -11.92 -7.18 1.17
N THR A 215 -12.04 -8.47 1.47
CA THR A 215 -10.95 -9.45 1.32
C THR A 215 -11.49 -10.76 0.76
N ARG A 216 -10.58 -11.64 0.31
CA ARG A 216 -10.90 -13.02 -0.06
C ARG A 216 -11.69 -13.72 1.04
N GLN A 217 -12.68 -14.50 0.64
CA GLN A 217 -13.50 -15.30 1.56
C GLN A 217 -12.95 -16.70 1.76
N VAL A 218 -12.11 -17.18 0.84
CA VAL A 218 -11.48 -18.50 0.92
C VAL A 218 -9.99 -18.42 1.26
N PHE A 219 -9.56 -19.31 2.16
CA PHE A 219 -8.16 -19.55 2.51
C PHE A 219 -7.86 -21.04 2.46
N VAL A 220 -6.94 -21.44 1.58
CA VAL A 220 -6.48 -22.82 1.45
C VAL A 220 -5.23 -23.04 2.32
N GLN A 221 -5.20 -24.15 3.07
CA GLN A 221 -4.02 -24.52 3.84
C GLN A 221 -2.84 -24.90 2.91
N ALA A 222 -1.65 -24.35 3.18
CA ALA A 222 -0.41 -24.71 2.51
C ALA A 222 -0.09 -26.22 2.66
N GLY A 223 0.62 -26.78 1.69
CA GLY A 223 1.01 -28.18 1.56
C GLY A 223 -0.07 -29.08 0.97
N SER A 224 -1.17 -28.51 0.46
CA SER A 224 -2.34 -29.28 0.03
C SER A 224 -2.36 -29.61 -1.47
N GLY A 225 -1.73 -28.78 -2.31
CA GLY A 225 -1.69 -28.94 -3.76
C GLY A 225 -3.05 -28.67 -4.42
N GLY A 226 -3.19 -29.15 -5.67
CA GLY A 226 -4.43 -29.06 -6.45
C GLY A 226 -4.28 -28.19 -7.69
N ASN A 227 -5.27 -28.20 -8.58
CA ASN A 227 -5.22 -27.39 -9.81
C ASN A 227 -6.53 -26.65 -10.04
N ILE A 228 -6.43 -25.39 -10.44
CA ILE A 228 -7.57 -24.61 -10.94
C ILE A 228 -7.37 -24.35 -12.42
N VAL A 229 -8.37 -24.70 -13.22
CA VAL A 229 -8.41 -24.39 -14.66
C VAL A 229 -9.63 -23.53 -14.92
N ASN A 230 -9.43 -22.27 -15.31
CA ASN A 230 -10.49 -21.40 -15.77
C ASN A 230 -10.37 -21.23 -17.28
N GLY A 231 -11.16 -22.02 -18.02
CA GLY A 231 -11.43 -21.95 -19.45
C GLY A 231 -12.59 -21.03 -19.85
N GLY A 232 -13.46 -20.72 -18.89
CA GLY A 232 -14.75 -20.04 -19.07
C GLY A 232 -14.78 -18.61 -18.51
N LEU A 233 -15.99 -18.04 -18.42
CA LEU A 233 -16.20 -16.69 -17.88
C LEU A 233 -16.42 -16.74 -16.37
N ILE A 234 -15.74 -15.86 -15.64
CA ILE A 234 -16.08 -15.47 -14.26
C ILE A 234 -16.42 -13.98 -14.28
N ALA A 235 -17.64 -13.62 -13.86
CA ALA A 235 -18.10 -12.23 -13.75
C ALA A 235 -18.68 -11.98 -12.36
N ALA A 236 -17.96 -11.22 -11.52
CA ALA A 236 -18.34 -10.98 -10.12
C ALA A 236 -17.96 -9.58 -9.66
N ALA A 237 -18.33 -9.18 -8.43
CA ALA A 237 -17.76 -7.96 -7.85
C ALA A 237 -16.28 -8.14 -7.52
N GLN A 238 -15.94 -9.33 -7.05
CA GLN A 238 -14.59 -9.78 -6.70
C GLN A 238 -14.40 -11.24 -7.14
N ALA A 239 -13.19 -11.64 -7.51
CA ALA A 239 -12.90 -13.01 -7.91
C ALA A 239 -11.61 -13.54 -7.27
N SER A 240 -11.58 -14.80 -6.86
CA SER A 240 -10.40 -15.42 -6.24
C SER A 240 -10.18 -16.82 -6.80
N LEU A 241 -8.96 -17.11 -7.27
CA LEU A 241 -8.53 -18.45 -7.62
C LEU A 241 -7.38 -18.82 -6.68
N GLN A 242 -7.57 -19.84 -5.84
CA GLN A 242 -6.56 -20.27 -4.87
C GLN A 242 -6.26 -21.76 -4.96
N ALA A 243 -5.05 -22.10 -5.37
CA ALA A 243 -4.53 -23.46 -5.39
C ALA A 243 -3.21 -23.49 -4.60
N ALA A 244 -3.28 -23.68 -3.28
CA ALA A 244 -2.09 -23.63 -2.44
C ALA A 244 -1.08 -24.71 -2.87
N ASP A 245 0.11 -24.30 -3.30
CA ASP A 245 1.17 -25.14 -3.90
C ASP A 245 0.77 -25.87 -5.19
N GLY A 246 -0.34 -25.46 -5.78
CA GLY A 246 -0.95 -26.01 -6.97
C GLY A 246 -0.67 -25.20 -8.24
N ASN A 247 -1.44 -25.45 -9.30
CA ASN A 247 -1.33 -24.62 -10.50
C ASN A 247 -2.66 -23.94 -10.83
N ILE A 248 -2.58 -22.69 -11.26
CA ILE A 248 -3.71 -21.93 -11.80
C ILE A 248 -3.48 -21.73 -13.30
N TYR A 249 -4.45 -22.13 -14.11
CA TYR A 249 -4.47 -21.92 -15.56
C TYR A 249 -5.64 -21.03 -15.94
N ALA A 250 -5.36 -19.77 -16.31
CA ALA A 250 -6.38 -18.84 -16.81
C ALA A 250 -6.43 -18.89 -18.35
N LEU A 251 -7.04 -19.94 -18.88
CA LEU A 251 -7.13 -20.28 -20.30
C LEU A 251 -8.34 -19.56 -20.92
N SER A 252 -8.17 -18.67 -21.89
CA SER A 252 -9.32 -18.26 -22.72
C SER A 252 -8.87 -17.83 -24.09
N GLY A 253 -9.59 -18.33 -25.10
CA GLY A 253 -9.18 -18.25 -26.49
C GLY A 253 -9.35 -16.89 -27.17
N ASN A 254 -10.01 -15.89 -26.54
CA ASN A 254 -10.11 -14.50 -27.04
C ASN A 254 -10.85 -13.48 -26.14
N HIS A 255 -11.25 -13.79 -24.90
CA HIS A 255 -11.97 -12.86 -24.00
C HIS A 255 -11.31 -12.76 -22.62
N GLN A 256 -11.60 -11.70 -21.86
CA GLN A 256 -11.18 -11.62 -20.44
C GLN A 256 -11.89 -12.75 -19.68
N ALA A 257 -11.13 -13.74 -19.23
CA ALA A 257 -11.69 -14.93 -18.59
C ALA A 257 -12.24 -14.62 -17.19
N ILE A 258 -11.71 -13.56 -16.57
CA ILE A 258 -12.08 -13.12 -15.22
C ILE A 258 -12.36 -11.62 -15.26
N ARG A 259 -13.55 -11.22 -14.82
CA ARG A 259 -14.02 -9.83 -14.72
C ARG A 259 -14.54 -9.56 -13.31
N ALA A 260 -13.85 -8.69 -12.60
CA ALA A 260 -14.28 -8.14 -11.31
C ALA A 260 -14.77 -6.70 -11.50
N THR A 261 -16.04 -6.43 -11.20
CA THR A 261 -16.61 -5.07 -11.22
C THR A 261 -17.24 -4.75 -9.89
N GLY A 262 -16.54 -3.92 -9.10
CA GLY A 262 -16.95 -3.55 -7.75
C GLY A 262 -18.35 -2.95 -7.65
N THR A 263 -18.82 -2.86 -6.42
CA THR A 263 -20.09 -2.24 -6.02
C THR A 263 -19.82 -1.06 -5.07
N ALA A 264 -20.87 -0.40 -4.57
CA ALA A 264 -20.70 0.65 -3.57
C ALA A 264 -20.04 0.16 -2.25
N THR A 265 -20.03 -1.16 -1.99
CA THR A 265 -19.52 -1.75 -0.74
C THR A 265 -18.38 -2.75 -0.95
N ARG A 266 -17.98 -3.00 -2.20
CA ARG A 266 -16.89 -3.93 -2.57
C ARG A 266 -16.10 -3.31 -3.71
N ASP A 267 -14.79 -3.22 -3.58
CA ASP A 267 -13.92 -2.82 -4.68
C ASP A 267 -13.87 -3.89 -5.79
N GLY A 268 -13.38 -3.51 -6.96
CA GLY A 268 -13.12 -4.48 -8.02
C GLY A 268 -11.79 -5.17 -7.78
N HIS A 269 -11.79 -6.44 -7.37
CA HIS A 269 -10.55 -7.14 -7.03
C HIS A 269 -10.49 -8.55 -7.61
N VAL A 270 -9.35 -8.93 -8.18
CA VAL A 270 -9.02 -10.31 -8.54
C VAL A 270 -7.79 -10.80 -7.78
N TRP A 271 -7.87 -11.98 -7.15
CA TRP A 271 -6.74 -12.68 -6.55
C TRP A 271 -6.42 -13.97 -7.31
N LEU A 272 -5.14 -14.14 -7.66
CA LEU A 272 -4.60 -15.37 -8.23
C LEU A 272 -3.49 -15.88 -7.30
N VAL A 273 -3.75 -16.97 -6.59
CA VAL A 273 -2.93 -17.38 -5.45
C VAL A 273 -2.50 -18.84 -5.61
N ALA A 274 -1.25 -19.04 -5.97
CA ALA A 274 -0.61 -20.34 -6.09
C ALA A 274 0.71 -20.36 -5.31
N ASP A 275 0.63 -20.21 -3.98
CA ASP A 275 1.73 -20.05 -3.01
C ASP A 275 3.13 -20.48 -3.50
N THR A 276 3.50 -21.77 -3.45
CA THR A 276 4.75 -22.27 -4.04
C THR A 276 4.59 -22.83 -5.47
N GLY A 277 3.37 -22.77 -5.99
CA GLY A 277 2.99 -23.31 -7.28
C GLY A 277 3.07 -22.30 -8.43
N ASN A 278 2.39 -22.57 -9.54
CA ASN A 278 2.50 -21.76 -10.77
C ASN A 278 1.17 -21.08 -11.14
N VAL A 279 1.25 -19.84 -11.61
CA VAL A 279 0.15 -19.15 -12.30
C VAL A 279 0.49 -19.04 -13.78
N PHE A 280 -0.32 -19.64 -14.64
CA PHE A 280 -0.25 -19.54 -16.09
C PHE A 280 -1.31 -18.56 -16.58
N LEU A 281 -0.85 -17.37 -17.01
CA LEU A 281 -1.69 -16.32 -17.57
C LEU A 281 -1.73 -16.43 -19.10
N GLU A 282 -2.79 -17.05 -19.62
CA GLU A 282 -3.01 -17.11 -21.07
C GLU A 282 -4.01 -16.08 -21.57
N SER A 283 -4.94 -15.64 -20.71
CA SER A 283 -6.00 -14.70 -21.05
C SER A 283 -5.96 -13.44 -20.21
N GLY A 284 -6.68 -12.41 -20.66
CA GLY A 284 -6.80 -11.15 -19.93
C GLY A 284 -7.64 -11.27 -18.65
N VAL A 285 -7.31 -10.44 -17.67
CA VAL A 285 -8.05 -10.28 -16.41
C VAL A 285 -8.42 -8.82 -16.29
N GLU A 286 -9.65 -8.55 -15.86
CA GLU A 286 -10.15 -7.19 -15.67
C GLU A 286 -10.64 -7.00 -14.23
N ALA A 287 -10.24 -5.87 -13.63
CA ALA A 287 -10.72 -5.41 -12.34
C ALA A 287 -11.07 -3.92 -12.43
N LYS A 288 -12.30 -3.55 -12.08
CA LYS A 288 -12.82 -2.17 -12.09
C LYS A 288 -13.63 -1.89 -10.83
N ASN A 289 -13.50 -0.70 -10.28
CA ASN A 289 -14.38 -0.23 -9.22
C ASN A 289 -15.76 0.15 -9.76
N ALA A 290 -16.72 0.38 -8.86
CA ALA A 290 -18.10 0.70 -9.22
C ALA A 290 -18.23 2.01 -10.02
N ASP A 291 -17.32 2.96 -9.82
CA ASP A 291 -17.26 4.23 -10.53
C ASP A 291 -16.57 4.13 -11.92
N GLY A 292 -16.08 2.95 -12.29
CA GLY A 292 -15.35 2.69 -13.52
C GLY A 292 -13.85 2.97 -13.45
N SER A 293 -13.34 3.48 -12.32
CA SER A 293 -11.90 3.54 -12.06
C SER A 293 -11.30 2.13 -12.02
N GLY A 294 -9.99 2.02 -12.25
CA GLY A 294 -9.31 0.73 -12.24
C GLY A 294 -9.32 0.10 -10.85
N GLY A 295 -9.66 -1.19 -10.77
CA GLY A 295 -9.59 -2.00 -9.56
C GLY A 295 -8.19 -2.57 -9.31
N THR A 296 -8.09 -3.66 -8.55
CA THR A 296 -6.83 -4.29 -8.18
C THR A 296 -6.75 -5.74 -8.67
N ILE A 297 -5.57 -6.15 -9.12
CA ILE A 297 -5.25 -7.55 -9.36
C ILE A 297 -4.04 -7.92 -8.51
N ASP A 298 -4.16 -8.94 -7.67
CA ASP A 298 -3.04 -9.51 -6.91
C ASP A 298 -2.71 -10.90 -7.44
N THR A 299 -1.44 -11.14 -7.72
CA THR A 299 -0.92 -12.44 -8.14
C THR A 299 0.20 -12.87 -7.20
N THR A 300 -0.01 -13.94 -6.44
CA THR A 300 1.02 -14.55 -5.60
C THR A 300 1.31 -15.94 -6.13
N ALA A 301 2.56 -16.22 -6.48
CA ALA A 301 2.92 -17.52 -7.05
C ALA A 301 4.38 -17.88 -6.76
N GLY A 302 4.70 -19.18 -6.75
CA GLY A 302 6.08 -19.66 -6.83
C GLY A 302 6.71 -19.28 -8.17
N LYS A 303 5.93 -19.32 -9.25
CA LYS A 303 6.30 -18.81 -10.58
C LYS A 303 5.08 -18.31 -11.34
N ILE A 304 5.29 -17.30 -12.17
CA ILE A 304 4.29 -16.81 -13.13
C ILE A 304 4.79 -17.06 -14.55
N GLU A 305 3.91 -17.61 -15.39
CA GLU A 305 4.18 -17.89 -16.78
C GLU A 305 3.17 -17.19 -17.68
N PHE A 306 3.65 -16.71 -18.83
CA PHE A 306 2.88 -15.91 -19.76
C PHE A 306 2.81 -16.60 -21.11
N ASN A 307 1.65 -16.55 -21.75
CA ASN A 307 1.49 -17.05 -23.11
C ASN A 307 1.89 -15.99 -24.16
N PRO A 308 2.57 -16.35 -25.27
CA PRO A 308 2.80 -15.46 -26.41
C PRO A 308 1.55 -14.82 -27.03
N PHE A 309 0.36 -15.38 -26.82
CA PHE A 309 -0.88 -14.93 -27.48
C PHE A 309 -1.62 -13.76 -26.80
N GLY A 310 -1.01 -13.04 -25.85
CA GLY A 310 -1.41 -11.65 -25.62
C GLY A 310 -2.27 -11.33 -24.40
N ALA A 311 -2.11 -12.02 -23.26
CA ALA A 311 -2.76 -11.62 -22.01
C ALA A 311 -2.50 -10.13 -21.71
N THR A 312 -3.54 -9.43 -21.26
CA THR A 312 -3.48 -8.03 -20.83
C THR A 312 -4.27 -7.91 -19.53
N MET A 313 -3.63 -7.35 -18.52
CA MET A 313 -4.23 -7.10 -17.22
C MET A 313 -4.78 -5.69 -17.24
N GLN A 314 -6.09 -5.56 -17.00
CA GLN A 314 -6.81 -4.29 -17.07
C GLN A 314 -7.36 -3.94 -15.69
N ALA A 315 -6.59 -3.14 -14.97
CA ALA A 315 -6.85 -2.69 -13.61
C ALA A 315 -6.22 -1.31 -13.39
N GLY A 316 -6.42 -0.73 -12.20
CA GLY A 316 -5.64 0.42 -11.76
C GLY A 316 -4.25 -0.02 -11.31
N GLN A 317 -4.19 -1.16 -10.62
CA GLN A 317 -2.97 -1.74 -10.07
C GLN A 317 -2.92 -3.26 -10.28
N TRP A 318 -1.75 -3.77 -10.65
CA TRP A 318 -1.44 -5.20 -10.67
C TRP A 318 -0.20 -5.48 -9.83
N ASN A 319 -0.38 -6.22 -8.73
CA ASN A 319 0.69 -6.63 -7.84
C ASN A 319 1.09 -8.09 -8.15
N VAL A 320 2.39 -8.33 -8.27
CA VAL A 320 2.97 -9.65 -8.52
C VAL A 320 3.96 -9.97 -7.40
N THR A 321 3.73 -11.05 -6.67
CA THR A 321 4.62 -11.52 -5.59
C THR A 321 5.15 -12.91 -5.91
N THR A 322 6.47 -13.05 -6.03
CA THR A 322 7.15 -14.34 -6.29
C THR A 322 8.43 -14.49 -5.47
N PRO A 323 9.02 -15.69 -5.33
CA PRO A 323 10.33 -15.84 -4.69
C PRO A 323 11.49 -15.16 -5.42
N GLY A 324 11.44 -15.12 -6.74
CA GLY A 324 12.36 -14.44 -7.65
C GLY A 324 11.64 -14.17 -8.98
N PHE A 325 12.16 -13.29 -9.84
CA PHE A 325 11.46 -12.92 -11.07
C PHE A 325 12.41 -12.60 -12.22
N THR A 326 12.08 -13.10 -13.42
CA THR A 326 12.77 -12.72 -14.67
C THR A 326 11.77 -12.06 -15.61
N LEU A 327 12.00 -10.79 -15.94
CA LEU A 327 11.24 -10.05 -16.96
C LEU A 327 11.79 -10.41 -18.35
N GLY A 328 11.54 -11.65 -18.79
CA GLY A 328 11.85 -12.12 -20.13
C GLY A 328 10.85 -11.61 -21.19
N HIS A 329 11.06 -12.00 -22.46
CA HIS A 329 10.28 -11.49 -23.60
C HIS A 329 8.75 -11.57 -23.43
N LEU A 330 8.23 -12.70 -22.92
CA LEU A 330 6.78 -12.89 -22.75
C LEU A 330 6.21 -11.97 -21.66
N ALA A 331 6.91 -11.89 -20.52
CA ALA A 331 6.54 -10.99 -19.42
C ALA A 331 6.61 -9.52 -19.85
N ALA A 332 7.69 -9.11 -20.51
CA ALA A 332 7.86 -7.76 -21.04
C ALA A 332 6.74 -7.37 -22.03
N SER A 333 6.32 -8.30 -22.89
CA SER A 333 5.20 -8.07 -23.82
C SER A 333 3.87 -7.84 -23.09
N THR A 334 3.58 -8.63 -22.04
CA THR A 334 2.38 -8.50 -21.22
C THR A 334 2.40 -7.21 -20.42
N PHE A 335 3.52 -6.88 -19.79
CA PHE A 335 3.68 -5.66 -19.03
C PHE A 335 3.52 -4.43 -19.93
N SER A 336 4.12 -4.43 -21.13
CA SER A 336 3.96 -3.34 -22.10
C SER A 336 2.50 -3.06 -22.43
N ARG A 337 1.71 -4.12 -22.67
CA ARG A 337 0.27 -3.99 -22.99
C ARG A 337 -0.54 -3.50 -21.79
N SER A 338 -0.33 -4.09 -20.60
CA SER A 338 -1.06 -3.71 -19.39
C SER A 338 -0.75 -2.26 -18.97
N LEU A 339 0.52 -1.86 -18.98
CA LEU A 339 0.95 -0.48 -18.69
C LEU A 339 0.37 0.51 -19.70
N SER A 340 0.39 0.18 -21.00
CA SER A 340 -0.20 1.03 -22.03
C SER A 340 -1.73 1.11 -21.93
N ALA A 341 -2.38 0.12 -21.31
CA ALA A 341 -3.81 0.12 -20.99
C ALA A 341 -4.15 0.89 -19.70
N GLY A 342 -3.15 1.45 -19.01
CA GLY A 342 -3.35 2.25 -17.79
C GLY A 342 -3.15 1.49 -16.47
N THR A 343 -2.73 0.22 -16.51
CA THR A 343 -2.50 -0.59 -15.30
C THR A 343 -1.09 -0.42 -14.79
N SER A 344 -0.93 0.20 -13.62
CA SER A 344 0.35 0.25 -12.92
C SER A 344 0.73 -1.15 -12.42
N ILE A 345 2.02 -1.49 -12.46
CA ILE A 345 2.52 -2.83 -12.11
C ILE A 345 3.55 -2.70 -10.99
N ALA A 346 3.37 -3.47 -9.93
CA ALA A 346 4.37 -3.65 -8.88
C ALA A 346 4.76 -5.13 -8.78
N VAL A 347 6.04 -5.42 -9.03
CA VAL A 347 6.63 -6.75 -8.80
C VAL A 347 7.39 -6.72 -7.49
N GLN A 348 7.12 -7.68 -6.61
CA GLN A 348 7.81 -7.88 -5.35
C GLN A 348 8.41 -9.29 -5.32
N THR A 349 9.72 -9.41 -5.08
CA THR A 349 10.32 -10.72 -4.79
C THR A 349 10.56 -10.92 -3.31
N THR A 350 10.55 -12.17 -2.85
CA THR A 350 10.61 -12.50 -1.41
C THR A 350 11.85 -13.30 -0.99
N GLY A 351 12.60 -13.90 -1.92
CA GLY A 351 13.69 -14.83 -1.60
C GLY A 351 13.21 -16.15 -0.96
N ALA A 352 11.90 -16.41 -0.91
CA ALA A 352 11.35 -17.60 -0.28
C ALA A 352 11.84 -18.91 -0.94
N GLY A 353 11.82 -20.02 -0.20
CA GLY A 353 12.20 -21.34 -0.74
C GLY A 353 13.67 -21.46 -1.16
N GLY A 354 14.57 -20.63 -0.62
CA GLY A 354 15.99 -20.62 -0.95
C GLY A 354 16.34 -19.88 -2.25
N ASN A 355 15.39 -19.11 -2.81
CA ASN A 355 15.66 -18.28 -3.97
C ASN A 355 16.50 -17.07 -3.58
N SER A 356 17.27 -16.56 -4.54
CA SER A 356 18.15 -15.41 -4.34
C SER A 356 17.38 -14.11 -4.07
N GLY A 357 16.10 -14.06 -4.44
CA GLY A 357 15.25 -12.88 -4.32
C GLY A 357 15.54 -11.81 -5.35
N ASP A 358 16.25 -12.11 -6.42
CA ASP A 358 16.61 -11.15 -7.45
C ASP A 358 15.47 -10.92 -8.45
N ILE A 359 15.45 -9.72 -9.05
CA ILE A 359 14.70 -9.40 -10.26
C ILE A 359 15.70 -9.19 -11.40
N ASP A 360 15.56 -9.99 -12.45
CA ASP A 360 16.38 -9.91 -13.65
C ASP A 360 15.57 -9.39 -14.85
N VAL A 361 15.98 -8.28 -15.44
CA VAL A 361 15.32 -7.63 -16.57
C VAL A 361 16.06 -7.97 -17.86
N ALA A 362 15.67 -9.12 -18.42
CA ALA A 362 16.30 -9.75 -19.58
C ALA A 362 15.67 -9.38 -20.95
N ALA A 363 14.61 -8.55 -20.95
CA ALA A 363 13.96 -8.13 -22.19
C ALA A 363 13.52 -6.67 -22.17
N SER A 364 13.60 -6.03 -23.33
CA SER A 364 13.17 -4.64 -23.52
C SER A 364 11.67 -4.48 -23.34
N LEU A 365 11.27 -3.39 -22.71
CA LEU A 365 9.91 -3.02 -22.36
C LEU A 365 9.69 -1.54 -22.67
N GLY A 366 8.58 -1.21 -23.32
CA GLY A 366 8.19 0.18 -23.54
C GLY A 366 6.68 0.38 -23.49
N TRP A 367 6.24 1.49 -22.92
CA TRP A 367 4.82 1.85 -22.86
C TRP A 367 4.58 3.36 -22.97
N THR A 368 3.32 3.72 -23.18
CA THR A 368 2.82 5.11 -23.18
C THR A 368 1.81 5.30 -22.06
N GLY A 369 1.55 6.54 -21.65
CA GLY A 369 0.57 6.86 -20.61
C GLY A 369 1.17 7.01 -19.21
N ALA A 370 0.29 7.10 -18.20
CA ALA A 370 0.63 7.47 -16.82
C ALA A 370 0.86 6.28 -15.88
N ALA A 371 0.60 5.04 -16.33
CA ALA A 371 0.84 3.86 -15.52
C ALA A 371 2.32 3.70 -15.19
N SER A 372 2.63 3.32 -13.94
CA SER A 372 4.00 3.21 -13.43
C SER A 372 4.42 1.76 -13.24
N LEU A 373 5.72 1.50 -13.30
CA LEU A 373 6.32 0.19 -13.04
C LEU A 373 7.24 0.26 -11.81
N SER A 374 7.02 -0.64 -10.85
CA SER A 374 7.90 -0.86 -9.71
C SER A 374 8.46 -2.28 -9.73
N LEU A 375 9.78 -2.41 -9.68
CA LEU A 375 10.50 -3.67 -9.54
C LEU A 375 11.20 -3.68 -8.18
N ASN A 376 10.57 -4.34 -7.21
CA ASN A 376 10.97 -4.38 -5.81
C ASN A 376 11.61 -5.74 -5.51
N ALA A 377 12.91 -5.85 -5.72
CA ALA A 377 13.66 -7.06 -5.45
C ALA A 377 13.95 -7.22 -3.96
N PHE A 378 13.78 -8.42 -3.42
CA PHE A 378 14.29 -8.78 -2.11
C PHE A 378 15.79 -8.49 -2.01
N ARG A 379 16.59 -8.90 -3.01
CA ARG A 379 18.04 -8.63 -3.05
C ARG A 379 18.42 -7.68 -4.17
N ASN A 380 18.66 -8.14 -5.40
CA ASN A 380 19.15 -7.27 -6.49
C ASN A 380 18.13 -7.03 -7.60
N VAL A 381 18.26 -5.86 -8.24
CA VAL A 381 17.67 -5.60 -9.57
C VAL A 381 18.79 -5.51 -10.60
N GLN A 382 18.74 -6.36 -11.63
CA GLN A 382 19.66 -6.34 -12.76
C GLN A 382 18.89 -5.97 -14.04
N VAL A 383 19.42 -5.03 -14.82
CA VAL A 383 18.99 -4.79 -16.20
C VAL A 383 20.09 -5.27 -17.13
N GLU A 384 19.79 -6.24 -17.99
CA GLU A 384 20.80 -6.88 -18.83
C GLU A 384 21.31 -5.96 -19.95
N GLN A 385 22.49 -6.30 -20.49
CA GLN A 385 23.08 -5.60 -21.62
C GLN A 385 22.17 -5.65 -22.85
N GLY A 386 22.00 -4.51 -23.51
CA GLY A 386 21.15 -4.40 -24.71
C GLY A 386 19.65 -4.32 -24.43
N VAL A 387 19.24 -4.35 -23.15
CA VAL A 387 17.86 -4.15 -22.73
C VAL A 387 17.55 -2.66 -22.61
N THR A 388 16.37 -2.24 -23.08
CA THR A 388 15.84 -0.89 -22.89
C THR A 388 14.51 -0.92 -22.15
N ILE A 389 14.42 -0.19 -21.05
CA ILE A 389 13.16 0.13 -20.37
C ILE A 389 12.81 1.59 -20.70
N LYS A 390 11.61 1.85 -21.24
CA LYS A 390 11.23 3.21 -21.65
C LYS A 390 9.77 3.56 -21.41
N ASN A 391 9.51 4.84 -21.13
CA ASN A 391 8.17 5.43 -21.10
C ASN A 391 8.14 6.69 -21.99
N ALA A 392 7.01 6.93 -22.66
CA ALA A 392 6.77 8.14 -23.45
C ALA A 392 5.47 8.88 -23.03
N GLY A 393 5.07 8.75 -21.77
CA GLY A 393 3.92 9.41 -21.16
C GLY A 393 4.28 10.04 -19.81
N ALA A 394 3.50 9.77 -18.77
CA ALA A 394 3.73 10.30 -17.42
C ALA A 394 4.08 9.19 -16.40
N GLY A 395 4.26 7.96 -16.86
CA GLY A 395 4.56 6.80 -16.01
C GLY A 395 5.95 6.88 -15.39
N SER A 396 6.05 6.55 -14.12
CA SER A 396 7.31 6.48 -13.37
C SER A 396 7.88 5.05 -13.36
N LEU A 397 9.19 4.95 -13.09
CA LEU A 397 9.90 3.70 -12.87
C LEU A 397 10.57 3.70 -11.50
N ALA A 398 10.39 2.63 -10.75
CA ALA A 398 11.16 2.35 -9.55
C ALA A 398 11.91 1.02 -9.71
N LEU A 399 13.24 1.06 -9.57
CA LEU A 399 14.09 -0.12 -9.44
C LEU A 399 14.57 -0.16 -8.00
N ARG A 400 14.00 -1.03 -7.17
CA ARG A 400 14.31 -1.11 -5.74
C ARG A 400 14.93 -2.46 -5.41
N ALA A 401 16.21 -2.42 -5.07
CA ALA A 401 16.89 -3.50 -4.38
C ALA A 401 16.68 -3.37 -2.86
N ASP A 402 16.97 -4.42 -2.11
CA ASP A 402 16.70 -4.51 -0.67
C ASP A 402 15.28 -4.03 -0.30
N ALA A 403 14.28 -4.54 -1.02
CA ALA A 403 12.90 -4.08 -0.87
C ALA A 403 12.35 -4.26 0.55
N THR A 404 12.91 -5.22 1.30
CA THR A 404 12.55 -5.48 2.69
C THR A 404 13.30 -4.60 3.70
N ALA A 405 14.23 -3.74 3.27
CA ALA A 405 15.11 -2.95 4.13
C ALA A 405 15.86 -3.83 5.15
N ALA A 406 16.35 -4.97 4.69
CA ALA A 406 16.99 -6.00 5.50
C ALA A 406 18.51 -5.85 5.58
N ASP A 407 19.09 -4.81 4.95
CA ASP A 407 20.54 -4.58 4.87
C ASP A 407 21.28 -5.78 4.29
N ASN A 408 20.74 -6.32 3.19
CA ASN A 408 21.19 -7.55 2.57
C ASN A 408 22.16 -7.34 1.40
N ALA A 409 22.74 -6.15 1.29
CA ALA A 409 23.62 -5.73 0.21
C ALA A 409 22.97 -5.76 -1.18
N GLY A 410 21.66 -5.54 -1.23
CA GLY A 410 20.90 -5.44 -2.46
C GLY A 410 21.38 -4.30 -3.35
N GLY A 411 21.84 -4.63 -4.55
CA GLY A 411 22.32 -3.69 -5.55
C GLY A 411 21.35 -3.46 -6.72
N VAL A 412 21.51 -2.30 -7.36
CA VAL A 412 20.86 -1.98 -8.64
C VAL A 412 21.93 -1.82 -9.71
N VAL A 413 21.97 -2.78 -10.63
CA VAL A 413 22.95 -2.81 -11.72
C VAL A 413 22.21 -2.71 -13.03
N ASN A 414 22.39 -1.58 -13.72
CA ASN A 414 21.88 -1.36 -15.06
C ASN A 414 23.02 -1.45 -16.07
N ASP A 415 23.04 -2.51 -16.89
CA ASP A 415 23.96 -2.64 -18.02
C ASP A 415 23.28 -2.29 -19.37
N GLY A 416 22.02 -1.87 -19.30
CA GLY A 416 21.19 -1.48 -20.43
C GLY A 416 20.90 0.03 -20.48
N ILE A 417 19.69 0.36 -20.94
CA ILE A 417 19.20 1.71 -21.15
C ILE A 417 17.89 1.92 -20.39
N VAL A 418 17.82 2.99 -19.59
CA VAL A 418 16.57 3.54 -19.06
C VAL A 418 16.29 4.85 -19.79
N ASP A 419 15.25 4.86 -20.63
CA ASP A 419 14.91 5.99 -21.50
C ASP A 419 13.61 6.67 -21.07
N TRP A 420 13.76 7.80 -20.38
CA TRP A 420 12.70 8.70 -19.94
C TRP A 420 12.72 10.02 -20.74
N SER A 421 13.43 10.07 -21.87
CA SER A 421 13.64 11.31 -22.65
C SER A 421 12.35 11.91 -23.21
N LYS A 422 11.30 11.09 -23.31
CA LYS A 422 9.96 11.49 -23.76
C LYS A 422 8.90 11.38 -22.67
N SER A 423 9.31 11.10 -21.43
CA SER A 423 8.41 10.97 -20.29
C SER A 423 8.43 12.24 -19.43
N THR A 424 7.32 12.51 -18.76
CA THR A 424 7.24 13.46 -17.65
C THR A 424 7.31 12.78 -16.28
N GLY A 425 7.30 11.44 -16.24
CA GLY A 425 7.43 10.64 -15.01
C GLY A 425 8.85 10.65 -14.45
N LEU A 426 9.01 10.04 -13.28
CA LEU A 426 10.27 9.96 -12.55
C LEU A 426 10.91 8.58 -12.70
N VAL A 427 12.24 8.52 -12.51
CA VAL A 427 12.99 7.27 -12.37
C VAL A 427 13.73 7.27 -11.04
N ASN A 428 13.37 6.35 -10.15
CA ASN A 428 14.07 6.19 -8.88
C ASN A 428 14.75 4.82 -8.80
N LEU A 429 16.04 4.82 -8.50
CA LEU A 429 16.84 3.62 -8.31
C LEU A 429 17.23 3.55 -6.83
N TYR A 430 16.79 2.54 -6.10
CA TYR A 430 17.06 2.37 -4.68
C TYR A 430 17.95 1.16 -4.46
N ARG A 431 19.08 1.36 -3.79
CA ARG A 431 19.99 0.29 -3.41
C ARG A 431 20.32 0.36 -1.93
N ASP A 432 20.69 -0.76 -1.35
CA ASP A 432 21.39 -0.77 -0.06
C ASP A 432 22.63 0.15 -0.14
N MET A 433 22.95 0.87 0.93
CA MET A 433 24.13 1.73 0.99
C MET A 433 25.44 0.99 0.67
N ASN A 434 25.52 -0.29 1.03
CA ASN A 434 26.65 -1.16 0.73
C ASN A 434 26.43 -2.03 -0.54
N GLY A 435 25.28 -1.88 -1.21
CA GLY A 435 24.91 -2.61 -2.41
C GLY A 435 25.62 -2.12 -3.68
N ALA A 436 25.78 -3.02 -4.64
CA ALA A 436 26.38 -2.68 -5.94
C ALA A 436 25.54 -1.65 -6.71
N TYR A 437 26.20 -0.79 -7.47
CA TYR A 437 25.54 0.20 -8.32
C TYR A 437 26.22 0.34 -9.67
N SER A 438 25.43 0.20 -10.74
CA SER A 438 25.82 0.62 -12.08
C SER A 438 24.66 1.41 -12.69
N PRO A 439 24.85 2.68 -13.10
CA PRO A 439 23.77 3.49 -13.65
C PRO A 439 23.37 3.09 -15.08
N GLY A 440 24.25 2.41 -15.83
CA GLY A 440 24.08 2.16 -17.26
C GLY A 440 23.89 3.45 -18.06
N THR A 441 23.07 3.39 -19.11
CA THR A 441 22.67 4.58 -19.86
C THR A 441 21.32 5.11 -19.35
N LEU A 442 21.30 6.35 -18.86
CA LEU A 442 20.09 7.06 -18.42
C LEU A 442 19.80 8.22 -19.37
N LEU A 443 18.64 8.25 -20.00
CA LEU A 443 18.24 9.29 -20.97
C LEU A 443 17.07 10.12 -20.43
N GLY A 444 17.36 11.32 -19.92
CA GLY A 444 16.37 12.22 -19.32
C GLY A 444 15.68 13.12 -20.34
N ASN A 445 14.49 13.58 -19.98
CA ASN A 445 13.74 14.56 -20.75
C ASN A 445 14.33 15.95 -20.50
N SER A 446 14.91 16.56 -21.52
CA SER A 446 15.52 17.88 -21.44
C SER A 446 14.52 19.02 -21.15
N ALA A 447 13.23 18.77 -21.33
CA ALA A 447 12.15 19.70 -20.99
C ALA A 447 11.50 19.42 -19.62
N TRP A 448 11.93 18.38 -18.90
CA TRP A 448 11.43 18.12 -17.55
C TRP A 448 11.89 19.23 -16.60
N THR A 449 10.96 19.73 -15.80
CA THR A 449 11.23 20.76 -14.80
C THR A 449 11.08 20.17 -13.41
N SER A 450 11.99 20.52 -12.50
CA SER A 450 11.86 20.16 -11.09
C SER A 450 10.63 20.79 -10.46
N LEU A 451 10.19 20.18 -9.37
CA LEU A 451 9.21 20.73 -8.45
C LEU A 451 9.98 21.07 -7.17
N PRO A 452 10.65 22.23 -7.09
CA PRO A 452 11.68 22.46 -6.10
C PRO A 452 11.10 22.48 -4.69
N ASP A 453 9.93 23.09 -4.48
CA ASP A 453 9.29 23.13 -3.16
C ASP A 453 8.83 21.74 -2.67
N GLU A 454 8.79 20.75 -3.55
CA GLU A 454 8.55 19.34 -3.22
C GLU A 454 9.84 18.55 -2.94
N GLY A 455 10.99 19.18 -3.13
CA GLY A 455 12.31 18.60 -2.96
C GLY A 455 12.64 17.49 -3.96
N ILE A 456 12.02 17.52 -5.15
CA ILE A 456 12.39 16.67 -6.28
C ILE A 456 13.32 17.47 -7.19
N VAL A 457 14.62 17.21 -7.09
CA VAL A 457 15.64 18.02 -7.79
C VAL A 457 15.96 17.54 -9.20
N SER A 458 15.68 16.27 -9.52
CA SER A 458 16.00 15.67 -10.81
C SER A 458 14.96 14.63 -11.23
N GLN A 459 14.81 14.43 -12.54
CA GLN A 459 13.90 13.42 -13.08
C GLN A 459 14.35 12.00 -12.71
N MET A 460 15.66 11.77 -12.61
CA MET A 460 16.23 10.45 -12.35
C MET A 460 17.18 10.50 -11.16
N THR A 461 16.81 9.83 -10.08
CA THR A 461 17.61 9.83 -8.85
C THR A 461 17.96 8.41 -8.41
N ALA A 462 19.24 8.20 -8.10
CA ALA A 462 19.71 6.98 -7.47
C ALA A 462 19.95 7.21 -5.98
N TYR A 463 19.15 6.56 -5.15
CA TYR A 463 19.16 6.65 -3.70
C TYR A 463 19.95 5.50 -3.06
N LYS A 464 20.74 5.84 -2.05
CA LYS A 464 21.27 4.90 -1.06
C LYS A 464 20.23 4.75 0.06
N LEU A 465 19.77 3.54 0.30
CA LEU A 465 18.83 3.25 1.37
C LEU A 465 19.55 3.33 2.71
N VAL A 466 18.89 4.00 3.65
CA VAL A 466 19.28 4.09 5.05
C VAL A 466 18.26 3.26 5.82
N ASN A 467 18.67 2.07 6.29
CA ASN A 467 17.76 1.17 7.01
C ASN A 467 18.19 0.92 8.46
N SER A 468 19.41 1.33 8.82
CA SER A 468 19.98 1.16 10.15
C SER A 468 20.60 2.46 10.70
N LEU A 469 20.90 2.47 12.00
CA LEU A 469 21.67 3.57 12.63
C LEU A 469 23.07 3.70 12.02
N ALA A 470 23.70 2.58 11.65
CA ALA A 470 25.02 2.59 11.03
C ALA A 470 24.98 3.25 9.63
N ASP A 471 23.93 3.00 8.85
CA ASP A 471 23.74 3.68 7.57
C ASP A 471 23.52 5.18 7.77
N LEU A 472 22.78 5.55 8.82
CA LEU A 472 22.51 6.94 9.16
C LEU A 472 23.81 7.68 9.53
N GLU A 473 24.71 7.05 10.29
CA GLU A 473 26.07 7.56 10.56
C GLU A 473 26.88 7.73 9.26
N ASN A 474 26.74 6.78 8.33
CA ASN A 474 27.47 6.78 7.06
C ASN A 474 27.00 7.85 6.07
N VAL A 475 25.88 8.54 6.32
CA VAL A 475 25.49 9.73 5.54
C VAL A 475 26.59 10.79 5.56
N SER A 476 27.28 10.94 6.69
CA SER A 476 28.39 11.90 6.84
C SER A 476 29.60 11.61 5.96
N GLN A 477 29.69 10.41 5.35
CA GLN A 477 30.80 10.03 4.47
C GLN A 477 30.63 10.56 3.04
N ASP A 478 29.42 10.93 2.62
CA ASP A 478 29.13 11.49 1.30
C ASP A 478 27.98 12.51 1.39
N LEU A 479 28.31 13.71 1.87
CA LEU A 479 27.36 14.80 2.09
C LEU A 479 26.71 15.35 0.81
N ALA A 480 27.17 14.96 -0.37
CA ALA A 480 26.54 15.27 -1.66
C ALA A 480 25.63 14.15 -2.19
N GLY A 481 25.57 13.01 -1.47
CA GLY A 481 24.82 11.83 -1.88
C GLY A 481 23.30 12.00 -1.81
N ASN A 482 22.60 11.11 -2.50
CA ASN A 482 21.15 10.98 -2.39
C ASN A 482 20.81 9.79 -1.51
N TYR A 483 20.03 10.03 -0.47
CA TYR A 483 19.66 9.08 0.57
C TYR A 483 18.15 8.99 0.66
N ALA A 484 17.65 7.78 0.92
CA ALA A 484 16.26 7.57 1.25
C ALA A 484 16.14 6.63 2.45
N LEU A 485 15.24 6.90 3.38
CA LEU A 485 14.92 5.90 4.40
C LEU A 485 14.23 4.71 3.72
N GLY A 486 14.67 3.49 4.02
CA GLY A 486 13.98 2.29 3.56
C GLY A 486 12.99 1.72 4.58
N ARG A 487 13.03 2.24 5.81
CA ARG A 487 12.13 1.90 6.92
C ARG A 487 12.22 2.95 8.03
N ASP A 488 11.31 2.84 9.00
CA ASP A 488 11.45 3.53 10.27
C ASP A 488 12.68 3.03 11.02
N ILE A 489 13.42 3.93 11.66
CA ILE A 489 14.60 3.62 12.46
C ILE A 489 14.36 4.06 13.89
N THR A 490 14.57 3.16 14.85
CA THR A 490 14.47 3.46 16.28
C THR A 490 15.85 3.47 16.91
N PHE A 491 16.19 4.56 17.59
CA PHE A 491 17.49 4.72 18.25
C PHE A 491 17.61 3.85 19.50
N GLY A 492 16.55 3.71 20.29
CA GLY A 492 16.60 2.99 21.57
C GLY A 492 17.60 3.63 22.53
N SER A 493 18.61 2.88 22.98
CA SER A 493 19.75 3.43 23.73
C SER A 493 20.95 3.81 22.85
N GLY A 494 20.82 3.64 21.53
CA GLY A 494 21.83 4.00 20.55
C GLY A 494 21.87 5.51 20.30
N TYR A 495 22.93 5.94 19.65
CA TYR A 495 23.15 7.32 19.24
C TYR A 495 24.00 7.34 17.97
N ILE A 496 24.00 8.47 17.28
CA ILE A 496 24.93 8.75 16.18
C ILE A 496 25.69 10.05 16.44
N ASP A 497 26.83 10.24 15.77
CA ASP A 497 27.41 11.57 15.64
C ASP A 497 26.55 12.44 14.70
N GLN A 498 26.53 13.75 14.94
CA GLN A 498 25.79 14.70 14.11
C GLN A 498 26.17 14.60 12.63
N ILE A 499 25.17 14.52 11.75
CA ILE A 499 25.37 14.55 10.31
C ILE A 499 25.74 15.98 9.90
N ALA A 500 26.71 16.15 9.00
CA ALA A 500 27.07 17.47 8.48
C ALA A 500 27.48 18.51 9.56
N GLY A 501 28.13 18.06 10.64
CA GLY A 501 28.56 18.95 11.74
C GLY A 501 29.77 19.84 11.40
N ALA A 502 30.62 19.44 10.45
CA ALA A 502 31.82 20.20 10.05
C ALA A 502 31.75 20.74 8.61
N SER A 503 30.81 20.25 7.81
CA SER A 503 30.62 20.64 6.41
C SER A 503 29.15 20.48 6.05
N PRO A 504 28.56 21.37 5.23
CA PRO A 504 27.13 21.30 4.93
C PRO A 504 26.73 20.05 4.15
N PHE A 505 25.53 19.55 4.42
CA PHE A 505 24.86 18.54 3.59
C PHE A 505 24.36 19.21 2.30
N MET A 506 24.86 18.76 1.15
CA MET A 506 24.58 19.33 -0.17
C MET A 506 23.72 18.41 -1.06
N GLY A 507 23.45 17.19 -0.60
CA GLY A 507 22.70 16.16 -1.32
C GLY A 507 21.19 16.17 -1.06
N GLN A 508 20.55 15.02 -1.23
CA GLN A 508 19.13 14.83 -0.92
C GLN A 508 18.94 13.77 0.14
N PHE A 509 18.07 14.01 1.12
CA PHE A 509 17.64 13.04 2.11
C PHE A 509 16.11 12.96 2.10
N ASP A 510 15.58 11.88 1.55
CA ASP A 510 14.14 11.62 1.49
C ASP A 510 13.73 10.61 2.56
N GLY A 511 12.95 11.05 3.55
CA GLY A 511 12.39 10.15 4.54
C GLY A 511 11.39 9.15 3.95
N MET A 512 10.89 9.35 2.73
CA MET A 512 9.92 8.45 2.08
C MET A 512 8.68 8.17 2.95
N GLY A 513 8.35 9.07 3.89
CA GLY A 513 7.27 8.92 4.86
C GLY A 513 7.65 8.13 6.12
N HIS A 514 8.89 7.65 6.23
CA HIS A 514 9.42 6.96 7.40
C HIS A 514 9.86 7.91 8.52
N THR A 515 9.97 7.33 9.72
CA THR A 515 10.30 8.06 10.94
C THR A 515 11.61 7.62 11.58
N LEU A 516 12.33 8.59 12.15
CA LEU A 516 13.41 8.38 13.10
C LEU A 516 12.85 8.56 14.51
N ASN A 517 12.84 7.49 15.31
CA ASN A 517 12.18 7.45 16.61
C ASN A 517 13.20 7.44 17.75
N GLY A 518 12.98 8.31 18.76
CA GLY A 518 13.84 8.43 19.93
C GLY A 518 15.21 9.04 19.62
N VAL A 519 15.24 10.00 18.69
CA VAL A 519 16.49 10.56 18.14
C VAL A 519 17.43 11.00 19.26
N SER A 520 18.64 10.45 19.27
CA SER A 520 19.71 10.74 20.23
C SER A 520 21.01 10.99 19.47
N ILE A 521 21.47 12.24 19.49
CA ILE A 521 22.66 12.67 18.75
C ILE A 521 23.75 13.03 19.75
N LYS A 522 24.94 12.45 19.59
CA LYS A 522 26.12 12.88 20.30
C LYS A 522 26.65 14.16 19.64
N ALA A 523 26.72 15.23 20.41
CA ALA A 523 27.30 16.47 19.90
C ALA A 523 28.77 16.25 19.52
N GLY A 524 29.15 16.64 18.29
CA GLY A 524 30.50 16.45 17.75
C GLY A 524 31.58 17.19 18.56
N SER A 525 32.77 16.60 18.62
CA SER A 525 33.92 17.05 19.43
C SER A 525 34.61 18.35 18.96
N GLN A 526 34.01 19.12 18.04
CA GLN A 526 34.58 20.37 17.51
C GLN A 526 34.32 21.60 18.41
N GLY A 527 34.05 21.40 19.71
CA GLY A 527 34.30 22.41 20.75
C GLY A 527 33.17 23.40 21.07
N PHE A 528 32.01 23.34 20.43
CA PHE A 528 30.92 24.29 20.70
C PHE A 528 29.83 23.78 21.65
N PHE A 529 29.68 22.45 21.77
CA PHE A 529 28.66 21.81 22.62
C PHE A 529 29.26 20.63 23.37
N TYR A 530 29.03 20.56 24.68
CA TYR A 530 29.36 19.39 25.49
C TYR A 530 28.05 18.77 26.01
N GLY A 531 27.69 17.59 25.53
CA GLY A 531 26.46 16.92 25.96
C GLY A 531 25.85 15.97 24.93
N TRP A 532 24.68 15.46 25.29
CA TRP A 532 23.83 14.59 24.49
C TRP A 532 22.63 15.39 23.98
N GLY A 533 22.20 15.16 22.74
CA GLY A 533 20.99 15.79 22.19
C GLY A 533 21.23 16.94 21.20
N GLY A 534 22.23 16.82 20.32
CA GLY A 534 22.41 17.74 19.21
C GLY A 534 21.34 17.57 18.09
N PRO A 535 21.29 18.49 17.11
CA PRO A 535 20.47 18.31 15.91
C PRO A 535 20.91 17.11 15.08
N LEU A 536 19.99 16.50 14.32
CA LEU A 536 20.33 15.47 13.34
C LEU A 536 21.35 15.97 12.31
N PHE A 537 21.09 17.13 11.70
CA PHE A 537 21.99 17.80 10.76
C PHE A 537 22.64 19.04 11.38
N GLY A 538 23.94 19.25 11.16
CA GLY A 538 24.58 20.54 11.43
C GLY A 538 24.04 21.60 10.49
N VAL A 539 24.53 21.61 9.26
CA VAL A 539 24.08 22.55 8.23
C VAL A 539 23.48 21.78 7.07
N ILE A 540 22.25 22.11 6.68
CA ILE A 540 21.68 21.76 5.37
C ILE A 540 22.06 22.88 4.42
N GLY A 541 23.00 22.62 3.51
CA GLY A 541 23.56 23.64 2.63
C GLY A 541 22.62 24.05 1.50
N THR A 542 23.03 25.04 0.70
CA THR A 542 22.19 25.71 -0.31
C THR A 542 21.59 24.79 -1.40
N THR A 543 22.21 23.65 -1.70
CA THR A 543 21.65 22.63 -2.61
C THR A 543 21.03 21.45 -1.86
N GLY A 544 21.21 21.41 -0.54
CA GLY A 544 20.72 20.36 0.34
C GLY A 544 19.20 20.33 0.37
N VAL A 545 18.64 19.13 0.28
CA VAL A 545 17.20 18.89 0.40
C VAL A 545 16.97 17.83 1.45
N VAL A 546 16.15 18.14 2.44
CA VAL A 546 15.60 17.16 3.38
C VAL A 546 14.09 17.15 3.23
N ARG A 547 13.49 15.99 2.94
CA ARG A 547 12.05 15.91 2.73
C ARG A 547 11.40 14.66 3.29
N ASN A 548 10.08 14.73 3.50
CA ASN A 548 9.25 13.60 3.94
C ASN A 548 9.79 12.85 5.17
N LEU A 549 10.44 13.58 6.08
CA LEU A 549 11.17 13.01 7.20
C LEU A 549 10.49 13.35 8.53
N GLY A 550 10.09 12.32 9.27
CA GLY A 550 9.60 12.47 10.63
C GLY A 550 10.67 12.20 11.68
N LEU A 551 10.85 13.11 12.63
CA LEU A 551 11.68 12.90 13.83
C LEU A 551 10.74 12.85 15.03
N SER A 552 10.61 11.69 15.66
CA SER A 552 9.72 11.51 16.81
C SER A 552 10.50 11.31 18.10
N ASN A 553 9.97 11.87 19.19
CA ASN A 553 10.56 11.78 20.53
C ASN A 553 12.05 12.16 20.54
N GLY A 554 12.43 13.18 19.76
CA GLY A 554 13.75 13.77 19.90
C GLY A 554 13.79 14.51 21.23
N ASP A 555 14.64 14.07 22.15
CA ASP A 555 14.90 14.77 23.41
C ASP A 555 16.33 15.30 23.39
N GLY A 556 16.47 16.63 23.33
CA GLY A 556 17.74 17.32 23.19
C GLY A 556 18.03 18.24 24.37
N GLY A 557 18.99 17.87 25.21
CA GLY A 557 19.41 18.64 26.38
C GLY A 557 20.82 19.17 26.22
N VAL A 558 20.98 20.44 25.81
CA VAL A 558 22.31 21.03 25.65
C VAL A 558 22.75 21.69 26.95
N GLY A 559 23.82 21.14 27.55
CA GLY A 559 24.30 21.54 28.88
C GLY A 559 25.19 22.78 28.92
N HIS A 560 25.93 23.08 27.85
CA HIS A 560 26.69 24.33 27.73
C HIS A 560 27.06 24.62 26.27
N CYS A 561 27.00 25.89 25.87
CA CYS A 561 27.54 26.35 24.59
C CYS A 561 28.65 27.41 24.77
N TYR A 562 29.76 27.28 24.04
CA TYR A 562 30.91 28.22 24.11
C TYR A 562 31.00 29.20 22.93
N SER A 563 30.03 29.13 22.01
CA SER A 563 29.93 30.05 20.87
C SER A 563 29.16 31.32 21.25
N SER A 564 29.43 32.43 20.55
CA SER A 564 28.65 33.66 20.66
C SER A 564 27.23 33.53 20.08
N ALA A 565 26.93 32.47 19.33
CA ALA A 565 25.58 32.10 18.88
C ALA A 565 25.46 30.59 18.70
N CYS A 566 24.40 29.99 19.26
CA CYS A 566 24.19 28.55 19.28
C CYS A 566 22.82 28.23 18.69
N TYR A 567 22.79 27.79 17.44
CA TYR A 567 21.56 27.41 16.75
C TYR A 567 21.26 25.94 16.96
N LEU A 568 20.09 25.66 17.52
CA LEU A 568 19.65 24.35 17.91
C LEU A 568 18.27 24.09 17.35
N GLY A 569 18.11 22.94 16.69
CA GLY A 569 16.83 22.40 16.27
C GLY A 569 16.88 20.88 16.33
N VAL A 570 15.72 20.22 16.40
CA VAL A 570 15.69 18.75 16.40
C VAL A 570 16.22 18.20 15.07
N LEU A 571 15.82 18.82 13.96
CA LEU A 571 16.25 18.41 12.62
C LEU A 571 17.60 19.02 12.24
N ALA A 572 17.78 20.33 12.39
CA ALA A 572 19.00 21.00 11.94
C ALA A 572 19.43 22.18 12.81
N SER A 573 20.74 22.42 12.92
CA SER A 573 21.24 23.70 13.45
C SER A 573 20.94 24.83 12.47
N GLU A 574 21.30 24.67 11.19
CA GLU A 574 21.11 25.68 10.15
C GLU A 574 20.54 25.05 8.87
N ASN A 575 19.62 25.78 8.23
CA ASN A 575 19.07 25.42 6.93
C ASN A 575 19.28 26.57 5.93
N ASP A 576 20.15 26.35 4.96
CA ASP A 576 20.36 27.19 3.77
C ASP A 576 19.65 26.61 2.53
N GLY A 577 19.28 25.33 2.60
CA GLY A 577 18.65 24.58 1.51
C GLY A 577 17.14 24.54 1.62
N LEU A 578 16.58 23.34 1.41
CA LEU A 578 15.15 23.08 1.51
C LEU A 578 14.85 21.99 2.54
N ILE A 579 13.91 22.31 3.42
CA ILE A 579 13.20 21.34 4.24
C ILE A 579 11.73 21.32 3.78
N ALA A 580 11.24 20.16 3.34
CA ALA A 580 9.87 20.00 2.84
C ALA A 580 9.17 18.82 3.51
N ARG A 581 7.87 18.94 3.85
CA ARG A 581 7.06 17.80 4.36
C ARG A 581 7.71 17.04 5.51
N SER A 582 8.39 17.76 6.40
CA SER A 582 9.18 17.15 7.47
C SER A 582 8.70 17.66 8.82
N TYR A 583 8.94 16.87 9.86
CA TYR A 583 8.46 17.25 11.19
C TYR A 583 9.32 16.76 12.33
N SER A 584 9.13 17.40 13.48
CA SER A 584 9.74 17.01 14.76
C SER A 584 8.71 16.95 15.90
N THR A 585 8.88 16.00 16.82
CA THR A 585 8.17 15.95 18.10
C THR A 585 9.13 15.57 19.23
N GLY A 586 8.74 15.81 20.48
CA GLY A 586 9.56 15.56 21.67
C GLY A 586 9.81 16.83 22.45
N GLY A 587 11.05 17.03 22.91
CA GLY A 587 11.44 18.18 23.72
C GLY A 587 12.86 18.62 23.42
N PHE A 588 13.09 19.93 23.44
CA PHE A 588 14.42 20.49 23.38
C PHE A 588 14.56 21.50 24.50
N TYR A 589 15.50 21.27 25.42
CA TYR A 589 15.72 22.13 26.56
C TYR A 589 17.18 22.56 26.67
N PHE A 590 17.39 23.82 27.03
CA PHE A 590 18.70 24.37 27.31
C PHE A 590 18.78 24.69 28.80
N ASN A 591 19.70 24.02 29.50
CA ASN A 591 19.84 24.07 30.95
C ASN A 591 21.21 24.60 31.41
N ASP A 592 21.91 25.33 30.55
CA ASP A 592 23.18 25.97 30.88
C ASP A 592 22.98 27.21 31.78
N PHE A 593 23.92 27.41 32.70
CA PHE A 593 23.97 28.48 33.71
C PHE A 593 25.18 29.42 33.52
N GLY A 594 25.88 29.35 32.39
CA GLY A 594 27.04 30.21 32.10
C GLY A 594 26.67 31.67 31.78
N PRO A 595 27.41 32.68 32.31
CA PRO A 595 27.14 34.09 32.02
C PRO A 595 27.47 34.46 30.56
N GLY A 596 26.55 35.16 29.89
CA GLY A 596 26.80 35.80 28.59
C GLY A 596 26.69 34.89 27.35
N THR A 597 26.12 33.69 27.46
CA THR A 597 25.87 32.80 26.32
C THR A 597 24.52 33.11 25.69
N GLY A 598 24.51 33.33 24.36
CA GLY A 598 23.28 33.46 23.58
C GLY A 598 22.86 32.12 22.99
N TYR A 599 21.59 31.76 23.12
CA TYR A 599 21.06 30.48 22.62
C TYR A 599 19.86 30.71 21.70
N SER A 600 19.78 29.96 20.61
CA SER A 600 18.68 30.05 19.65
C SER A 600 18.12 28.65 19.41
N ILE A 601 16.92 28.37 19.91
CA ILE A 601 16.30 27.04 19.89
C ILE A 601 15.00 27.07 19.09
N GLY A 602 14.94 26.27 18.02
CA GLY A 602 13.72 26.03 17.25
C GLY A 602 13.27 24.59 17.43
N GLY A 603 11.96 24.34 17.41
CA GLY A 603 11.47 22.97 17.49
C GLY A 603 11.88 22.09 16.31
N LEU A 604 12.10 22.67 15.11
CA LEU A 604 12.59 21.97 13.93
C LEU A 604 14.01 22.41 13.56
N VAL A 605 14.25 23.72 13.43
CA VAL A 605 15.53 24.29 12.95
C VAL A 605 15.99 25.44 13.85
N GLY A 606 17.28 25.54 14.14
CA GLY A 606 17.82 26.72 14.82
C GLY A 606 17.73 27.98 13.95
N LEU A 607 18.56 28.06 12.90
CA LEU A 607 18.59 29.16 11.94
C LEU A 607 18.06 28.73 10.57
N ASN A 608 17.11 29.48 10.00
CA ASN A 608 16.65 29.27 8.63
C ASN A 608 17.04 30.46 7.74
N THR A 609 17.88 30.22 6.74
CA THR A 609 18.21 31.16 5.65
C THR A 609 17.63 30.69 4.30
N GLY A 610 17.36 29.38 4.19
CA GLY A 610 16.74 28.72 3.04
C GLY A 610 15.21 28.67 3.11
N LYS A 611 14.64 27.52 2.75
CA LYS A 611 13.20 27.28 2.69
C LYS A 611 12.75 26.18 3.65
N ILE A 612 11.68 26.45 4.39
CA ILE A 612 10.91 25.45 5.13
C ILE A 612 9.48 25.48 4.58
N VAL A 613 9.03 24.37 3.99
CA VAL A 613 7.76 24.29 3.28
C VAL A 613 6.97 23.09 3.77
N GLN A 614 5.66 23.25 4.00
CA GLN A 614 4.78 22.14 4.37
C GLN A 614 5.31 21.31 5.54
N SER A 615 5.93 21.95 6.53
CA SER A 615 6.63 21.27 7.62
C SER A 615 6.07 21.71 8.97
N TRP A 616 6.28 20.91 10.01
CA TRP A 616 5.72 21.26 11.32
C TRP A 616 6.55 20.77 12.51
N SER A 617 6.30 21.34 13.67
CA SER A 617 6.92 20.91 14.92
C SER A 617 5.91 20.85 16.05
N GLY A 618 5.85 19.69 16.71
CA GLY A 618 5.18 19.51 17.99
C GLY A 618 6.15 19.47 19.17
N ALA A 619 7.43 19.77 18.94
CA ALA A 619 8.46 19.71 19.97
C ALA A 619 8.29 20.84 20.99
N SER A 620 8.35 20.51 22.28
CA SER A 620 8.37 21.51 23.36
C SER A 620 9.75 22.16 23.43
N VAL A 621 9.81 23.49 23.41
CA VAL A 621 11.05 24.28 23.43
C VAL A 621 11.15 25.03 24.75
N SER A 622 12.25 24.84 25.48
CA SER A 622 12.47 25.50 26.77
C SER A 622 13.89 26.03 26.93
N GLY A 623 14.02 27.30 27.32
CA GLY A 623 15.27 27.92 27.74
C GLY A 623 15.14 28.53 29.12
N LEU A 624 16.06 28.21 30.03
CA LEU A 624 16.04 28.74 31.39
C LEU A 624 16.49 30.22 31.44
N PRO A 625 16.05 30.98 32.45
CA PRO A 625 16.62 32.28 32.77
C PRO A 625 18.04 32.13 33.35
N ASP A 626 18.96 33.01 32.93
CA ASP A 626 20.28 33.16 33.57
C ASP A 626 20.10 33.56 35.05
N PHE A 627 20.46 32.66 35.97
CA PHE A 627 20.43 32.91 37.43
C PHE A 627 21.65 33.70 37.92
N THR A 628 22.68 33.91 37.10
CA THR A 628 23.93 34.60 37.47
C THR A 628 23.95 36.09 37.15
N GLY A 629 22.87 36.61 36.56
CA GLY A 629 22.64 38.06 36.46
C GLY A 629 23.27 38.74 35.25
N GLY A 630 23.55 38.01 34.17
CA GLY A 630 23.76 38.60 32.85
C GLY A 630 22.46 38.63 32.02
N PRO A 631 22.34 39.50 31.00
CA PRO A 631 21.26 39.41 30.03
C PRO A 631 21.55 38.24 29.07
N GLY A 632 21.19 37.02 29.46
CA GLY A 632 21.10 35.91 28.50
C GLY A 632 19.99 36.22 27.49
N ASN A 633 20.37 36.64 26.27
CA ASN A 633 19.46 36.83 25.15
C ASN A 633 19.33 35.51 24.40
N GLY A 634 18.10 35.04 24.17
CA GLY A 634 17.88 33.83 23.39
C GLY A 634 16.65 33.92 22.51
N ASP A 635 16.73 33.36 21.31
CA ASP A 635 15.62 33.25 20.38
C ASP A 635 14.97 31.87 20.54
N LEU A 636 13.67 31.80 20.84
CA LEU A 636 12.97 30.53 20.97
C LEU A 636 11.72 30.54 20.09
N GLY A 637 11.62 29.55 19.20
CA GLY A 637 10.49 29.39 18.31
C GLY A 637 9.97 27.96 18.27
N GLY A 638 8.65 27.79 18.17
CA GLY A 638 8.04 26.47 18.08
C GLY A 638 8.47 25.68 16.83
N LEU A 639 8.80 26.37 15.74
CA LEU A 639 9.34 25.79 14.50
C LEU A 639 10.80 26.20 14.28
N VAL A 640 11.12 27.50 14.30
CA VAL A 640 12.45 28.03 14.00
C VAL A 640 12.89 29.06 15.04
N ALA A 641 14.13 29.03 15.51
CA ALA A 641 14.59 30.07 16.44
C ALA A 641 14.71 31.44 15.72
N ASN A 642 15.48 31.47 14.63
CA ASN A 642 15.74 32.66 13.84
C ASN A 642 15.45 32.40 12.35
N ASN A 643 14.55 33.18 11.75
CA ASN A 643 14.20 33.06 10.35
C ASN A 643 14.59 34.30 9.53
N THR A 644 15.55 34.12 8.61
CA THR A 644 15.94 35.10 7.58
C THR A 644 15.52 34.64 6.17
N GLY A 645 15.18 33.35 6.01
CA GLY A 645 14.71 32.74 4.78
C GLY A 645 13.18 32.75 4.61
N THR A 646 12.64 31.70 4.01
CA THR A 646 11.20 31.52 3.78
C THR A 646 10.63 30.39 4.62
N ILE A 647 9.52 30.65 5.30
CA ILE A 647 8.64 29.65 5.90
C ILE A 647 7.29 29.73 5.20
N LYS A 648 6.82 28.61 4.64
CA LYS A 648 5.55 28.56 3.90
C LYS A 648 4.74 27.35 4.30
N GLN A 649 3.44 27.53 4.50
CA GLN A 649 2.50 26.43 4.76
C GLN A 649 2.99 25.53 5.91
N SER A 650 3.44 26.12 7.01
CA SER A 650 4.10 25.38 8.08
C SER A 650 3.50 25.75 9.44
N TYR A 651 3.66 24.88 10.44
CA TYR A 651 3.01 25.14 11.72
C TYR A 651 3.75 24.59 12.95
N ALA A 652 3.43 25.13 14.12
CA ALA A 652 3.97 24.68 15.39
C ALA A 652 2.90 24.52 16.46
N THR A 653 2.95 23.39 17.20
CA THR A 653 1.98 23.07 18.26
C THR A 653 2.62 22.87 19.64
N GLY A 654 3.93 22.65 19.69
CA GLY A 654 4.68 22.48 20.95
C GLY A 654 4.76 23.79 21.75
N SER A 655 4.82 23.68 23.08
CA SER A 655 4.95 24.85 23.95
C SER A 655 6.34 25.47 23.85
N VAL A 656 6.42 26.80 23.96
CA VAL A 656 7.69 27.56 23.92
C VAL A 656 7.81 28.38 25.21
N SER A 657 8.89 28.17 25.96
CA SER A 657 9.16 28.88 27.22
C SER A 657 10.59 29.40 27.25
N GLY A 658 10.76 30.70 27.48
CA GLY A 658 12.07 31.34 27.58
C GLY A 658 12.27 32.16 28.85
N GLY A 659 13.52 32.56 29.09
CA GLY A 659 13.87 33.51 30.15
C GLY A 659 13.29 34.92 29.92
N GLY A 660 13.45 35.82 30.91
CA GLY A 660 12.91 37.18 30.83
C GLY A 660 13.44 38.03 29.67
N TRP A 661 14.66 37.74 29.17
CA TRP A 661 15.33 38.47 28.09
C TRP A 661 15.28 37.72 26.75
N ALA A 662 14.51 36.64 26.67
CA ALA A 662 14.36 35.87 25.45
C ALA A 662 13.33 36.51 24.50
N PHE A 663 13.51 36.27 23.20
CA PHE A 663 12.49 36.46 22.18
C PHE A 663 11.76 35.14 21.95
N VAL A 664 10.52 35.06 22.38
CA VAL A 664 9.75 33.82 22.41
C VAL A 664 8.55 33.92 21.46
N GLY A 665 8.50 33.09 20.43
CA GLY A 665 7.37 33.06 19.51
C GLY A 665 6.78 31.67 19.31
N GLY A 666 5.46 31.60 19.14
CA GLY A 666 4.77 30.33 18.93
C GLY A 666 5.23 29.58 17.66
N LEU A 667 5.62 30.29 16.59
CA LEU A 667 6.24 29.75 15.38
C LEU A 667 7.75 30.07 15.34
N ALA A 668 8.12 31.34 15.47
CA ALA A 668 9.52 31.77 15.39
C ALA A 668 9.92 32.75 16.50
N GLY A 669 11.12 32.60 17.06
CA GLY A 669 11.64 33.53 18.06
C GLY A 669 11.85 34.92 17.47
N THR A 670 12.73 35.00 16.48
CA THR A 670 13.02 36.21 15.71
C THR A 670 12.81 35.95 14.22
N SER A 671 12.27 36.93 13.48
CA SER A 671 12.23 36.85 12.01
C SER A 671 12.53 38.17 11.30
N SER A 672 13.22 38.07 10.17
CA SER A 672 13.38 39.13 9.15
C SER A 672 13.12 38.62 7.72
N GLY A 673 12.85 37.32 7.58
CA GLY A 673 12.51 36.65 6.33
C GLY A 673 11.03 36.74 5.97
N THR A 674 10.55 35.84 5.12
CA THR A 674 9.13 35.74 4.74
C THR A 674 8.46 34.58 5.47
N VAL A 675 7.30 34.83 6.04
CA VAL A 675 6.40 33.80 6.55
C VAL A 675 5.06 33.93 5.82
N ALA A 676 4.50 32.80 5.38
CA ALA A 676 3.22 32.79 4.66
C ALA A 676 2.42 31.52 4.92
N GLU A 677 1.10 31.66 4.94
CA GLU A 677 0.12 30.60 5.16
C GLU A 677 0.48 29.67 6.33
N SER A 678 0.95 30.21 7.44
CA SER A 678 1.50 29.42 8.55
C SER A 678 0.79 29.71 9.86
N PHE A 679 0.86 28.78 10.84
CA PHE A 679 0.19 28.99 12.13
C PHE A 679 0.90 28.42 13.36
N SER A 680 0.54 28.91 14.54
CA SER A 680 0.98 28.36 15.83
C SER A 680 -0.18 28.12 16.80
N THR A 681 -0.07 27.09 17.65
CA THR A 681 -1.03 26.82 18.74
C THR A 681 -0.39 26.56 20.10
N GLY A 682 0.92 26.39 20.17
CA GLY A 682 1.60 26.10 21.43
C GLY A 682 1.51 27.23 22.44
N ALA A 683 1.52 26.89 23.74
CA ALA A 683 1.62 27.86 24.82
C ALA A 683 2.94 28.65 24.72
N VAL A 684 2.89 29.97 24.89
CA VAL A 684 4.06 30.86 24.87
C VAL A 684 4.25 31.48 26.24
N SER A 685 5.46 31.43 26.78
CA SER A 685 5.79 32.05 28.07
C SER A 685 7.23 32.57 28.11
N GLY A 686 7.49 33.59 28.93
CA GLY A 686 8.80 34.25 28.98
C GLY A 686 8.84 35.60 28.26
N GLY A 687 10.03 36.14 28.02
CA GLY A 687 10.24 37.34 27.19
C GLY A 687 9.66 38.66 27.74
N GLY A 688 9.34 38.73 29.05
CA GLY A 688 8.71 39.90 29.67
C GLY A 688 9.67 40.95 30.27
N GLY A 689 10.98 40.85 30.03
CA GLY A 689 12.01 41.56 30.79
C GLY A 689 12.31 40.90 32.14
N SER A 690 13.30 41.43 32.86
CA SER A 690 13.63 40.99 34.23
C SER A 690 13.40 42.12 35.22
N PHE A 691 12.85 41.79 36.40
CA PHE A 691 12.75 42.71 37.55
C PHE A 691 14.10 43.35 37.91
N TRP A 692 15.22 42.66 37.66
CA TRP A 692 16.56 43.09 38.06
C TRP A 692 17.32 43.88 36.99
N PHE A 693 16.98 43.71 35.71
CA PHE A 693 17.80 44.23 34.61
C PHE A 693 17.05 45.15 33.63
N GLY A 694 15.71 45.25 33.73
CA GLY A 694 14.89 46.09 32.86
C GLY A 694 14.25 45.38 31.66
N PRO A 695 13.65 46.12 30.71
CA PRO A 695 13.03 45.57 29.52
C PRO A 695 14.10 45.04 28.56
N GLY A 696 13.93 43.83 28.03
CA GLY A 696 14.96 43.22 27.20
C GLY A 696 14.61 41.93 26.45
N GLY A 697 13.33 41.55 26.41
CA GLY A 697 12.82 40.41 25.63
C GLY A 697 11.43 40.73 25.07
N ALA A 698 10.86 39.82 24.29
CA ALA A 698 9.48 39.91 23.82
C ALA A 698 8.85 38.53 23.66
N ALA A 699 7.53 38.44 23.82
CA ALA A 699 6.76 37.24 23.57
C ALA A 699 5.62 37.53 22.60
N GLY A 700 5.50 36.71 21.56
CA GLY A 700 4.46 36.83 20.54
C GLY A 700 3.73 35.51 20.32
N GLY A 701 2.43 35.59 20.04
CA GLY A 701 1.63 34.40 19.73
C GLY A 701 2.17 33.61 18.53
N PHE A 702 2.80 34.29 17.58
CA PHE A 702 3.37 33.71 16.36
C PHE A 702 4.87 33.98 16.22
N ILE A 703 5.29 35.25 16.17
CA ILE A 703 6.69 35.67 16.13
C ILE A 703 7.03 36.52 17.36
N GLY A 704 8.11 36.16 18.05
CA GLY A 704 8.55 36.85 19.26
C GLY A 704 9.02 38.29 19.01
N THR A 705 9.78 38.52 17.93
CA THR A 705 10.18 39.87 17.49
C THR A 705 10.55 39.90 16.00
N GLY A 706 10.49 41.09 15.39
CA GLY A 706 11.00 41.36 14.05
C GLY A 706 9.91 41.66 13.03
N SER A 707 9.96 41.02 11.87
CA SER A 707 9.07 41.23 10.73
C SER A 707 8.90 39.94 9.93
N GLY A 708 8.10 39.98 8.86
CA GLY A 708 7.96 38.86 7.92
C GLY A 708 6.66 38.08 8.05
N GLY A 709 5.97 38.19 9.19
CA GLY A 709 4.60 37.72 9.34
C GLY A 709 3.62 38.59 8.53
N GLY A 710 2.61 37.96 7.94
CA GLY A 710 1.63 38.61 7.08
C GLY A 710 0.18 38.30 7.42
N GLY A 711 -0.74 38.83 6.59
CA GLY A 711 -2.19 38.64 6.78
C GLY A 711 -2.70 37.22 6.54
N THR A 712 -1.86 36.31 6.06
CA THR A 712 -2.16 34.88 5.86
C THR A 712 -1.69 33.99 7.00
N ASP A 713 -1.06 34.56 8.03
CA ASP A 713 -0.51 33.83 9.16
C ASP A 713 -1.39 33.99 10.39
N TYR A 714 -1.49 32.95 11.22
CA TYR A 714 -2.44 32.90 12.32
C TYR A 714 -1.82 32.32 13.59
N TRP A 715 -2.37 32.65 14.75
CA TRP A 715 -2.06 31.93 15.98
C TRP A 715 -3.32 31.70 16.80
N ASN A 716 -3.31 30.66 17.64
CA ASN A 716 -4.36 30.48 18.61
C ASN A 716 -4.08 31.34 19.85
N ALA A 717 -4.81 32.45 20.00
CA ALA A 717 -4.66 33.40 21.09
C ALA A 717 -5.05 32.84 22.46
N GLN A 718 -5.86 31.77 22.52
CA GLN A 718 -6.29 31.16 23.77
C GLN A 718 -5.27 30.15 24.28
N THR A 719 -4.76 29.28 23.42
CA THR A 719 -3.77 28.27 23.82
C THR A 719 -2.37 28.85 23.94
N SER A 720 -2.02 29.87 23.14
CA SER A 720 -0.74 30.57 23.28
C SER A 720 -0.66 31.42 24.54
N GLY A 721 -1.81 31.90 25.04
CA GLY A 721 -1.88 32.92 26.10
C GLY A 721 -1.49 34.33 25.64
N MET A 722 -1.31 34.53 24.33
CA MET A 722 -0.85 35.80 23.74
C MET A 722 -1.95 36.49 22.94
N HIS A 723 -2.21 37.75 23.28
CA HIS A 723 -3.19 38.60 22.60
C HIS A 723 -2.57 39.45 21.48
N ALA A 724 -1.26 39.38 21.29
CA ALA A 724 -0.53 40.14 20.28
C ALA A 724 0.57 39.30 19.64
N ASP A 725 0.98 39.76 18.47
CA ASP A 725 2.17 39.32 17.76
C ASP A 725 3.17 40.48 17.68
N SER A 726 4.46 40.16 17.61
CA SER A 726 5.54 41.16 17.53
C SER A 726 6.40 41.04 16.27
N GLY A 727 5.95 40.23 15.28
CA GLY A 727 6.61 40.03 13.98
C GLY A 727 5.79 40.44 12.76
N GLY A 728 4.71 41.21 12.95
CA GLY A 728 3.94 41.83 11.86
C GLY A 728 2.61 41.16 11.52
N VAL A 729 2.22 40.09 12.23
CA VAL A 729 0.91 39.46 12.02
C VAL A 729 -0.21 40.36 12.58
N PRO A 730 -1.27 40.66 11.81
CA PRO A 730 -2.37 41.50 12.29
C PRO A 730 -3.09 40.91 13.52
N ALA A 731 -3.47 41.76 14.48
CA ALA A 731 -4.20 41.33 15.67
C ALA A 731 -5.47 40.47 15.41
N PRO A 732 -6.28 40.72 14.35
CA PRO A 732 -7.43 39.88 14.02
C PRO A 732 -7.08 38.42 13.67
N ASN A 733 -5.82 38.11 13.35
CA ASN A 733 -5.37 36.77 13.03
C ASN A 733 -5.00 35.95 14.28
N GLY A 734 -5.11 36.55 15.47
CA GLY A 734 -5.17 35.83 16.75
C GLY A 734 -6.52 35.17 16.94
N LEU A 735 -6.64 33.94 16.45
CA LEU A 735 -7.88 33.17 16.46
C LEU A 735 -8.13 32.52 17.82
N THR A 736 -9.41 32.33 18.17
CA THR A 736 -9.80 31.44 19.27
C THR A 736 -9.64 29.97 18.88
N THR A 737 -9.57 29.06 19.85
CA THR A 737 -9.54 27.61 19.60
C THR A 737 -10.70 27.13 18.72
N ALA A 738 -11.91 27.67 18.93
CA ALA A 738 -13.06 27.33 18.09
C ALA A 738 -12.90 27.80 16.63
N GLN A 739 -12.28 28.98 16.43
CA GLN A 739 -11.99 29.48 15.08
C GLN A 739 -10.88 28.67 14.40
N MET A 740 -9.88 28.19 15.14
CA MET A 740 -8.84 27.30 14.61
C MET A 740 -9.42 26.01 14.04
N SER A 741 -10.49 25.47 14.63
CA SER A 741 -11.24 24.31 14.09
C SER A 741 -12.10 24.61 12.85
N THR A 742 -12.09 25.84 12.34
CA THR A 742 -12.99 26.28 11.27
C THR A 742 -12.19 26.75 10.06
N ALA A 743 -12.27 26.02 8.94
CA ALA A 743 -11.51 26.32 7.71
C ALA A 743 -11.74 27.76 7.19
N ALA A 744 -12.98 28.26 7.30
CA ALA A 744 -13.32 29.63 6.88
C ALA A 744 -12.63 30.74 7.69
N SER A 745 -12.04 30.43 8.85
CA SER A 745 -11.25 31.40 9.63
C SER A 745 -9.89 31.70 9.00
N PHE A 746 -9.38 30.81 8.13
CA PHE A 746 -8.09 30.93 7.47
C PHE A 746 -8.27 31.54 6.07
N VAL A 747 -8.45 32.86 6.03
CA VAL A 747 -8.66 33.60 4.79
C VAL A 747 -7.45 33.44 3.87
N GLY A 748 -7.70 33.06 2.62
CA GLY A 748 -6.69 32.89 1.58
C GLY A 748 -6.07 31.49 1.49
N TRP A 749 -6.40 30.57 2.41
CA TRP A 749 -5.88 29.21 2.38
C TRP A 749 -6.74 28.31 1.48
N ASP A 750 -6.09 27.43 0.73
CA ASP A 750 -6.76 26.42 -0.09
C ASP A 750 -6.93 25.11 0.69
N PHE A 751 -8.18 24.76 1.00
CA PHE A 751 -8.59 23.48 1.61
C PHE A 751 -9.18 22.50 0.57
N GLY A 752 -9.24 22.90 -0.71
CA GLY A 752 -9.69 22.06 -1.82
C GLY A 752 -8.70 20.94 -2.13
N ALA A 753 -9.06 20.03 -3.04
CA ALA A 753 -8.28 18.81 -3.32
C ALA A 753 -6.82 19.05 -3.74
N GLY A 754 -6.50 20.23 -4.31
CA GLY A 754 -5.13 20.62 -4.67
C GLY A 754 -4.42 21.52 -3.66
N GLY A 755 -5.07 21.86 -2.55
CA GLY A 755 -4.54 22.76 -1.55
C GLY A 755 -3.62 22.08 -0.54
N ALA A 756 -2.75 22.85 0.12
CA ALA A 756 -1.80 22.32 1.10
C ALA A 756 -2.45 21.88 2.42
N TRP A 757 -3.66 22.36 2.70
CA TRP A 757 -4.35 22.16 3.97
C TRP A 757 -5.57 21.26 3.83
N THR A 758 -5.89 20.56 4.91
CA THR A 758 -7.16 19.88 5.11
C THR A 758 -7.64 20.07 6.54
N MET A 759 -8.95 19.96 6.75
CA MET A 759 -9.59 20.05 8.06
C MET A 759 -10.28 18.72 8.38
N PRO A 760 -9.61 17.80 9.11
CA PRO A 760 -10.21 16.54 9.52
C PRO A 760 -11.46 16.76 10.38
N ALA A 761 -12.44 15.88 10.27
CA ALA A 761 -13.64 15.96 11.10
C ALA A 761 -13.28 15.87 12.59
N GLY A 762 -13.65 16.88 13.38
CA GLY A 762 -13.31 16.99 14.81
C GLY A 762 -11.91 17.56 15.11
N GLY A 763 -11.16 17.96 14.09
CA GLY A 763 -9.84 18.58 14.24
C GLY A 763 -9.87 19.89 15.05
N GLN A 764 -8.81 20.14 15.82
CA GLN A 764 -8.65 21.36 16.63
C GLN A 764 -7.97 22.50 15.86
N HIS A 765 -7.39 22.19 14.70
CA HIS A 765 -6.72 23.09 13.77
C HIS A 765 -6.56 22.40 12.40
N PRO A 766 -6.20 23.12 11.32
CA PRO A 766 -5.82 22.52 10.05
C PRO A 766 -4.63 21.56 10.21
N VAL A 767 -4.57 20.54 9.37
CA VAL A 767 -3.35 19.72 9.18
C VAL A 767 -2.92 19.79 7.72
N LEU A 768 -1.65 19.53 7.48
CA LEU A 768 -1.14 19.47 6.11
C LEU A 768 -1.75 18.27 5.41
N ARG A 769 -2.12 18.45 4.14
CA ARG A 769 -2.82 17.43 3.36
C ARG A 769 -2.05 16.11 3.30
N TRP A 770 -0.73 16.17 3.12
CA TRP A 770 0.14 14.99 3.10
C TRP A 770 0.16 14.20 4.42
N GLN A 771 -0.32 14.76 5.54
CA GLN A 771 -0.45 14.04 6.81
C GLN A 771 -1.74 13.22 6.91
N ALA A 772 -2.73 13.51 6.05
CA ALA A 772 -4.04 12.90 6.06
C ALA A 772 -4.28 11.94 4.87
N GLU A 773 -3.33 11.93 3.93
CA GLU A 773 -3.22 11.00 2.80
C GLU A 773 -2.30 9.84 3.18
#